data_AF-A0A936QX78-F1
#
_entry.id   AF-A0A936QX78-F1
#
_cell.length_a   1.000
_cell.length_b   1.000
_cell.length_c   1.000
_cell.angle_alpha   90.00
_cell.angle_beta   90.00
_cell.angle_gamma   90.00
#
_symmetry.space_group_name_H-M   'P 1'
#
loop_
_entity.id
_entity.type
_entity.pdbx_description
1 polymer ?
#
loop_
_entity_poly.entity_id
_entity_poly.type
_entity_poly.pdbx_seq_one_letter_code
_entity_poly.pdbx_strand_id
1 'polypeptide(L)'
;MEHLPLRRDQLPDCCTADEFSFTTTDDLEPLTEIIGQDRAIAAIRFGLGMANQGYNLFVLGPPGVGKFTAISQYLGDAARRGPVPGDWCYINNFVDDAKPILLELPAGRGGLLRDDMQRLVDDLKNAIPQAFDSDQYKARAQQIEAEIQSRQEQAFQQVQEAAARDNIKVYQNAGELTLVPMVDGEDLDPEAFQKLPEEHRQRLEAAVLEVRKQLQAVFQQQMPALRKEARDRFRALNHEVTREAVGLYIEGLSRRYADLPQALDYLSSVQQDIVANAELFRPQEAPQAMLMAQDALQRYRVNLILDNSHSVGRPVVYEEHPSYANLVGRIEHRAVMGALLTNFTLIKPGALHRANGGYLILDARKLLTQPFAWEALKQALNKKELRLESLEHALSFATTTSLEPQAMPLDIKIVLLGDRTLYYLLHAYDPDFAELFKVAADFETGLERSPANDLLYARMIATMVRNKGLMPFDRSAVAATIQHSMRVEADALKLSTHMRSIADLLAEAHYWAGQAGRVLVTGEDVRHAISTQIERLDRVRDRSYEHIQRGAVLIDTQGAVVGQVNGLSVLQVGNFSFGQPARITATTRLGDGRVIDIERETEMGGPIHSKGVFILSSFLGARYGQTQPLALTASLTFEQSYGGVEGDSASLAELCALLSSLSQVPIKQCYAMTGSVNQLGRVQVIGGVSEKVEGFFDICKARGLSGEQGVLIPAANVVNLILRQDVLDAIDAGRFRIYAVEAVDQAIEILTGVSAGEADADGAYPPASINGKVQTRLRGFAELRRDFGRSDGEEKRTGGSRPPAVPAPPPVPGS
;
A
#
# COMPACT_ATOMS: atom_id res chain seq x y z
N MET A 1 -4.03 50.84 -30.67
CA MET A 1 -4.87 49.64 -30.77
C MET A 1 -5.49 49.43 -29.41
N GLU A 2 -6.81 49.31 -29.30
CA GLU A 2 -7.47 49.14 -28.00
C GLU A 2 -7.33 47.70 -27.55
N HIS A 3 -6.51 47.45 -26.53
CA HIS A 3 -6.53 46.19 -25.78
C HIS A 3 -7.80 46.19 -24.92
N LEU A 4 -8.89 45.63 -25.46
CA LEU A 4 -10.19 45.61 -24.80
C LEU A 4 -10.24 44.54 -23.69
N PRO A 5 -11.00 44.79 -22.60
CA PRO A 5 -11.21 43.77 -21.58
C PRO A 5 -12.03 42.60 -22.14
N LEU A 6 -11.84 41.41 -21.56
CA LEU A 6 -12.63 40.22 -21.86
C LEU A 6 -14.11 40.48 -21.56
N ARG A 7 -14.94 40.12 -22.53
CA ARG A 7 -16.40 40.08 -22.38
C ARG A 7 -16.83 38.72 -21.83
N ARG A 8 -18.07 38.65 -21.34
CA ARG A 8 -18.65 37.43 -20.77
C ARG A 8 -18.63 36.24 -21.72
N ASP A 9 -18.88 36.48 -23.01
CA ASP A 9 -18.87 35.46 -24.08
C ASP A 9 -17.47 34.94 -24.42
N GLN A 10 -16.41 35.58 -23.90
CA GLN A 10 -15.02 35.17 -24.06
C GLN A 10 -14.48 34.43 -22.82
N LEU A 11 -15.23 34.44 -21.72
CA LEU A 11 -14.92 33.64 -20.53
C LEU A 11 -15.42 32.21 -20.74
N PRO A 12 -14.80 31.20 -20.09
CA PRO A 12 -15.23 29.82 -20.27
C PRO A 12 -16.71 29.61 -19.94
N ASP A 13 -17.41 28.92 -20.84
CA ASP A 13 -18.81 28.54 -20.62
C ASP A 13 -18.88 27.41 -19.60
N CYS A 14 -19.34 27.74 -18.40
CA CYS A 14 -19.42 26.82 -17.28
C CYS A 14 -20.81 26.18 -17.27
N CYS A 15 -20.86 24.84 -17.33
CA CYS A 15 -22.07 24.01 -17.45
C CYS A 15 -23.33 24.63 -16.81
N THR A 16 -24.39 24.79 -17.59
CA THR A 16 -25.66 25.41 -17.18
C THR A 16 -26.78 24.38 -17.01
N ALA A 17 -27.80 24.72 -16.22
CA ALA A 17 -28.92 23.82 -15.97
C ALA A 17 -29.74 23.50 -17.24
N ASP A 18 -29.74 24.42 -18.22
CA ASP A 18 -30.50 24.30 -19.47
C ASP A 18 -29.86 23.29 -20.46
N GLU A 19 -28.62 22.86 -20.21
CA GLU A 19 -27.96 21.78 -20.96
C GLU A 19 -28.57 20.40 -20.68
N PHE A 20 -29.34 20.26 -19.59
CA PHE A 20 -29.92 19.00 -19.16
C PHE A 20 -31.43 18.92 -19.41
N SER A 21 -31.86 17.81 -20.01
CA SER A 21 -33.27 17.51 -20.31
C SER A 21 -34.03 16.83 -19.18
N PHE A 22 -33.34 16.29 -18.17
CA PHE A 22 -33.95 15.66 -17.00
C PHE A 22 -34.36 16.71 -15.94
N THR A 23 -35.31 16.34 -15.08
CA THR A 23 -35.75 17.23 -13.98
C THR A 23 -34.94 16.95 -12.72
N THR A 24 -34.82 15.66 -12.37
CA THR A 24 -34.07 15.22 -11.18
C THR A 24 -33.17 14.04 -11.49
N THR A 25 -32.23 13.75 -10.59
CA THR A 25 -31.38 12.56 -10.67
C THR A 25 -32.14 11.23 -10.65
N ASP A 26 -33.41 11.23 -10.23
CA ASP A 26 -34.24 10.01 -10.28
C ASP A 26 -34.60 9.61 -11.71
N ASP A 27 -34.64 10.58 -12.64
CA ASP A 27 -34.92 10.36 -14.06
C ASP A 27 -33.75 9.67 -14.80
N LEU A 28 -32.56 9.62 -14.20
CA LEU A 28 -31.33 9.15 -14.84
C LEU A 28 -31.02 7.69 -14.53
N GLU A 29 -30.71 6.88 -15.53
CA GLU A 29 -30.26 5.50 -15.27
C GLU A 29 -28.91 5.46 -14.52
N PRO A 30 -28.77 4.61 -13.48
CA PRO A 30 -27.50 4.41 -12.80
C PRO A 30 -26.37 4.04 -13.78
N LEU A 31 -25.15 4.43 -13.42
CA LEU A 31 -23.94 4.01 -14.11
C LEU A 31 -23.50 2.64 -13.58
N THR A 32 -23.20 1.75 -14.51
CA THR A 32 -22.64 0.43 -14.25
C THR A 32 -21.11 0.42 -14.35
N GLU A 33 -20.52 1.42 -15.02
CA GLU A 33 -19.08 1.52 -15.26
C GLU A 33 -18.52 2.83 -14.70
N ILE A 34 -17.21 2.86 -14.49
CA ILE A 34 -16.50 4.04 -13.98
C ILE A 34 -16.14 4.94 -15.16
N ILE A 35 -16.50 6.21 -15.04
CA ILE A 35 -16.28 7.20 -16.09
C ILE A 35 -14.83 7.69 -16.13
N GLY A 36 -14.32 7.93 -17.33
CA GLY A 36 -13.01 8.56 -17.55
C GLY A 36 -11.81 7.70 -17.20
N GLN A 37 -11.97 6.38 -17.13
CA GLN A 37 -10.90 5.45 -16.73
C GLN A 37 -10.59 4.40 -17.81
N ASP A 38 -10.86 4.70 -19.08
CA ASP A 38 -10.76 3.74 -20.19
C ASP A 38 -9.38 3.07 -20.28
N ARG A 39 -8.32 3.87 -20.14
CA ARG A 39 -6.93 3.41 -20.14
C ARG A 39 -6.65 2.44 -18.98
N ALA A 40 -7.05 2.81 -17.77
CA ALA A 40 -6.88 1.96 -16.59
C ALA A 40 -7.70 0.68 -16.68
N ILE A 41 -8.94 0.77 -17.15
CA ILE A 41 -9.85 -0.37 -17.34
C ILE A 41 -9.29 -1.33 -18.38
N ALA A 42 -8.77 -0.83 -19.51
CA ALA A 42 -8.13 -1.65 -20.53
C ALA A 42 -6.91 -2.40 -19.97
N ALA A 43 -6.06 -1.72 -19.19
CA ALA A 43 -4.93 -2.33 -18.51
C ALA A 43 -5.38 -3.41 -17.50
N ILE A 44 -6.44 -3.16 -16.73
CA ILE A 44 -7.03 -4.16 -15.82
C ILE A 44 -7.50 -5.38 -16.61
N ARG A 45 -8.33 -5.19 -17.64
CA ARG A 45 -8.82 -6.30 -18.49
C ARG A 45 -7.68 -7.11 -19.09
N PHE A 46 -6.63 -6.44 -19.58
CA PHE A 46 -5.42 -7.09 -20.08
C PHE A 46 -4.70 -7.91 -19.01
N GLY A 47 -4.42 -7.33 -17.84
CA GLY A 47 -3.71 -8.02 -16.76
C GLY A 47 -4.48 -9.21 -16.19
N LEU A 48 -5.81 -9.13 -16.13
CA LEU A 48 -6.68 -10.24 -15.71
C LEU A 48 -6.79 -11.34 -16.76
N GLY A 49 -6.71 -11.01 -18.06
CA GLY A 49 -6.73 -11.99 -19.15
C GLY A 49 -5.40 -12.73 -19.35
N MET A 50 -4.28 -12.18 -18.87
CA MET A 50 -2.96 -12.79 -19.00
C MET A 50 -2.71 -13.85 -17.92
N ALA A 51 -2.59 -15.12 -18.31
CA ALA A 51 -2.26 -16.23 -17.41
C ALA A 51 -0.76 -16.36 -17.10
N ASN A 52 0.11 -15.72 -17.88
CA ASN A 52 1.56 -15.81 -17.69
C ASN A 52 2.03 -15.14 -16.40
N GLN A 53 3.17 -15.61 -15.90
CA GLN A 53 3.79 -15.08 -14.69
C GLN A 53 4.28 -13.63 -14.86
N GLY A 54 4.25 -12.89 -13.75
CA GLY A 54 4.69 -11.50 -13.71
C GLY A 54 3.66 -10.49 -14.22
N TYR A 55 2.50 -10.95 -14.73
CA TYR A 55 1.40 -10.07 -15.11
C TYR A 55 0.47 -9.78 -13.93
N ASN A 56 1.04 -9.50 -12.75
CA ASN A 56 0.29 -8.89 -11.66
C ASN A 56 0.07 -7.41 -11.94
N LEU A 57 -0.92 -6.83 -11.27
CA LEU A 57 -1.36 -5.47 -11.54
C LEU A 57 -0.90 -4.54 -10.43
N PHE A 58 -0.43 -3.36 -10.83
CA PHE A 58 -0.31 -2.21 -9.95
C PHE A 58 -1.29 -1.14 -10.42
N VAL A 59 -2.29 -0.85 -9.60
CA VAL A 59 -3.31 0.18 -9.84
C VAL A 59 -2.87 1.47 -9.16
N LEU A 60 -2.43 2.42 -9.98
CA LEU A 60 -1.86 3.68 -9.53
C LEU A 60 -2.78 4.87 -9.83
N GLY A 61 -2.74 5.87 -8.94
CA GLY A 61 -3.56 7.07 -9.02
C GLY A 61 -3.69 7.72 -7.64
N PRO A 62 -4.20 8.95 -7.52
CA PRO A 62 -4.39 9.56 -6.20
C PRO A 62 -5.44 8.81 -5.38
N PRO A 63 -5.51 9.05 -4.06
CA PRO A 63 -6.65 8.65 -3.25
C PRO A 63 -7.95 9.21 -3.84
N GLY A 64 -9.10 8.60 -3.52
CA GLY A 64 -10.42 9.16 -3.84
C GLY A 64 -10.94 9.00 -5.28
N VAL A 65 -10.13 8.56 -6.25
CA VAL A 65 -10.58 8.29 -7.64
C VAL A 65 -11.31 6.94 -7.84
N GLY A 66 -11.60 6.22 -6.75
CA GLY A 66 -12.39 4.98 -6.81
C GLY A 66 -11.63 3.72 -7.24
N LYS A 67 -10.29 3.68 -7.16
CA LYS A 67 -9.45 2.52 -7.54
C LYS A 67 -9.94 1.19 -6.96
N PHE A 68 -10.22 1.16 -5.64
CA PHE A 68 -10.68 -0.05 -4.95
C PHE A 68 -12.05 -0.51 -5.44
N THR A 69 -13.00 0.43 -5.59
CA THR A 69 -14.34 0.13 -6.09
C THR A 69 -14.28 -0.43 -7.51
N ALA A 70 -13.47 0.20 -8.38
CA ALA A 70 -13.21 -0.24 -9.74
C ALA A 70 -12.73 -1.68 -9.79
N ILE A 71 -11.60 -1.94 -9.12
CA ILE A 71 -10.96 -3.25 -9.19
C ILE A 71 -11.85 -4.32 -8.58
N SER A 72 -12.53 -4.04 -7.47
CA SER A 72 -13.40 -5.01 -6.78
C SER A 72 -14.58 -5.42 -7.65
N GLN A 73 -15.19 -4.48 -8.37
CA GLN A 73 -16.28 -4.77 -9.30
C GLN A 73 -15.80 -5.65 -10.47
N TYR A 74 -14.71 -5.25 -11.14
CA TYR A 74 -14.16 -5.99 -12.27
C TYR A 74 -13.65 -7.39 -11.87
N LEU A 75 -12.99 -7.50 -10.72
CA LEU A 75 -12.55 -8.78 -10.17
C LEU A 75 -13.73 -9.66 -9.79
N GLY A 76 -14.79 -9.10 -9.17
CA GLY A 76 -16.00 -9.85 -8.84
C GLY A 76 -16.68 -10.46 -10.05
N ASP A 77 -16.79 -9.69 -11.15
CA ASP A 77 -17.40 -10.18 -12.40
C ASP A 77 -16.52 -11.23 -13.09
N ALA A 78 -15.20 -11.04 -13.10
CA ALA A 78 -14.26 -12.02 -13.65
C ALA A 78 -14.23 -13.32 -12.82
N ALA A 79 -14.25 -13.18 -11.50
CA ALA A 79 -14.20 -14.28 -10.54
C ALA A 79 -15.42 -15.21 -10.66
N ARG A 80 -16.62 -14.65 -10.77
CA ARG A 80 -17.87 -15.42 -10.94
C ARG A 80 -17.89 -16.30 -12.19
N ARG A 81 -17.12 -15.95 -13.22
CA ARG A 81 -17.01 -16.71 -14.48
C ARG A 81 -15.93 -17.79 -14.44
N GLY A 82 -15.04 -17.75 -13.46
CA GLY A 82 -13.95 -18.72 -13.31
C GLY A 82 -14.38 -20.02 -12.60
N PRO A 83 -13.59 -21.10 -12.71
CA PRO A 83 -13.84 -22.34 -11.97
C PRO A 83 -13.68 -22.13 -10.47
N VAL A 84 -14.45 -22.89 -9.68
CA VAL A 84 -14.30 -22.95 -8.22
C VAL A 84 -13.03 -23.75 -7.90
N PRO A 85 -12.08 -23.21 -7.12
CA PRO A 85 -10.88 -23.95 -6.71
C PRO A 85 -11.19 -25.13 -5.79
N GLY A 86 -10.28 -26.10 -5.70
CA GLY A 86 -10.38 -27.22 -4.78
C GLY A 86 -10.27 -26.81 -3.30
N ASP A 87 -10.66 -27.72 -2.42
CA ASP A 87 -10.39 -27.66 -0.99
C ASP A 87 -8.94 -28.04 -0.72
N TRP A 88 -8.34 -27.45 0.31
CA TRP A 88 -6.98 -27.76 0.74
C TRP A 88 -6.94 -28.14 2.20
N CYS A 89 -6.27 -29.24 2.51
CA CYS A 89 -6.12 -29.70 3.87
C CYS A 89 -4.72 -30.24 4.17
N TYR A 90 -4.26 -30.03 5.40
CA TYR A 90 -3.08 -30.69 5.93
C TYR A 90 -3.50 -31.94 6.71
N ILE A 91 -2.79 -33.03 6.45
CA ILE A 91 -2.90 -34.31 7.16
C ILE A 91 -1.58 -34.64 7.85
N ASN A 92 -1.64 -35.48 8.88
CA ASN A 92 -0.44 -35.94 9.54
C ASN A 92 0.43 -36.79 8.61
N ASN A 93 1.74 -36.65 8.75
CA ASN A 93 2.71 -37.57 8.17
C ASN A 93 3.15 -38.56 9.26
N PHE A 94 2.78 -39.83 9.10
CA PHE A 94 3.06 -40.87 10.10
C PHE A 94 4.54 -41.32 10.13
N VAL A 95 5.34 -40.92 9.14
CA VAL A 95 6.78 -41.18 9.10
C VAL A 95 7.57 -40.07 9.81
N ASP A 96 7.15 -38.81 9.59
CA ASP A 96 7.77 -37.60 10.16
C ASP A 96 6.68 -36.57 10.47
N ASP A 97 6.22 -36.53 11.72
CA ASP A 97 5.10 -35.70 12.17
C ASP A 97 5.38 -34.19 12.12
N ALA A 98 6.67 -33.82 12.07
CA ALA A 98 7.11 -32.45 11.86
C ALA A 98 6.84 -31.97 10.42
N LYS A 99 6.55 -32.88 9.46
CA LYS A 99 6.32 -32.57 8.04
C LYS A 99 4.92 -32.95 7.57
N PRO A 100 3.87 -32.20 7.96
CA PRO A 100 2.50 -32.44 7.50
C PRO A 100 2.39 -32.46 5.97
N ILE A 101 1.59 -33.39 5.46
CA ILE A 101 1.37 -33.59 4.02
C ILE A 101 0.16 -32.76 3.59
N LEU A 102 0.25 -32.14 2.43
CA LEU A 102 -0.81 -31.33 1.84
C LEU A 102 -1.65 -32.18 0.87
N LEU A 103 -2.96 -32.08 0.99
CA LEU A 103 -3.94 -32.79 0.18
C LEU A 103 -4.86 -31.79 -0.55
N GLU A 104 -4.92 -31.90 -1.88
CA GLU A 104 -5.84 -31.16 -2.73
C GLU A 104 -7.08 -32.02 -3.01
N LEU A 105 -8.26 -31.48 -2.74
CA LEU A 105 -9.53 -32.18 -2.92
C LEU A 105 -10.49 -31.33 -3.77
N PRO A 106 -11.43 -31.95 -4.51
CA PRO A 106 -12.51 -31.20 -5.13
C PRO A 106 -13.30 -30.39 -4.11
N ALA A 107 -13.84 -29.24 -4.52
CA ALA A 107 -14.58 -28.33 -3.64
C ALA A 107 -15.68 -29.06 -2.84
N GLY A 108 -15.68 -28.85 -1.52
CA GLY A 108 -16.59 -29.48 -0.55
C GLY A 108 -16.23 -30.89 -0.13
N ARG A 109 -15.27 -31.58 -0.78
CA ARG A 109 -14.84 -32.92 -0.35
C ARG A 109 -13.89 -32.89 0.85
N GLY A 110 -13.21 -31.77 1.10
CA GLY A 110 -12.36 -31.59 2.28
C GLY A 110 -13.15 -31.57 3.58
N GLY A 111 -14.29 -30.87 3.60
CA GLY A 111 -15.22 -30.90 4.73
C GLY A 111 -15.75 -32.31 5.02
N LEU A 112 -16.16 -33.03 3.97
CA LEU A 112 -16.62 -34.41 4.08
C LEU A 112 -15.54 -35.34 4.65
N LEU A 113 -14.29 -35.25 4.14
CA LEU A 113 -13.18 -36.08 4.62
C LEU A 113 -12.85 -35.79 6.08
N ARG A 114 -12.81 -34.51 6.48
CA ARG A 114 -12.60 -34.12 7.88
C ARG A 114 -13.63 -34.76 8.81
N ASP A 115 -14.90 -34.66 8.45
CA ASP A 115 -16.00 -35.14 9.28
C ASP A 115 -16.04 -36.67 9.33
N ASP A 116 -15.76 -37.34 8.21
CA ASP A 116 -15.63 -38.80 8.14
C ASP A 116 -14.47 -39.33 8.98
N MET A 117 -13.31 -38.68 8.93
CA MET A 117 -12.15 -39.08 9.72
C MET A 117 -12.38 -38.88 11.21
N GLN A 118 -13.10 -37.83 11.61
CA GLN A 118 -13.51 -37.65 13.00
C GLN A 118 -14.46 -38.78 13.45
N ARG A 119 -15.45 -39.15 12.62
CA ARG A 119 -16.35 -40.28 12.90
C ARG A 119 -15.61 -41.61 12.97
N LEU A 120 -14.68 -41.86 12.05
CA LEU A 120 -13.83 -43.05 12.04
C LEU A 120 -13.11 -43.22 13.39
N VAL A 121 -12.45 -42.16 13.87
CA VAL A 121 -11.74 -42.20 15.16
C VAL A 121 -12.71 -42.48 16.31
N ASP A 122 -13.90 -41.89 16.30
CA ASP A 122 -14.90 -42.08 17.36
C ASP A 122 -15.52 -43.49 17.33
N ASP A 123 -15.73 -44.08 16.16
CA ASP A 123 -16.19 -45.46 16.00
C ASP A 123 -15.12 -46.47 16.45
N LEU A 124 -13.86 -46.25 16.07
CA LEU A 124 -12.74 -47.14 16.41
C LEU A 124 -12.39 -47.14 17.90
N LYS A 125 -12.66 -46.05 18.64
CA LYS A 125 -12.57 -46.02 20.10
C LYS A 125 -13.46 -47.08 20.78
N ASN A 126 -14.51 -47.53 20.11
CA ASN A 126 -15.39 -48.59 20.61
C ASN A 126 -15.07 -49.95 19.98
N ALA A 127 -14.87 -49.97 18.66
CA ALA A 127 -14.68 -51.22 17.92
C ALA A 127 -13.38 -51.96 18.30
N ILE A 128 -12.27 -51.23 18.49
CA ILE A 128 -10.97 -51.83 18.82
C ILE A 128 -11.00 -52.47 20.22
N PRO A 129 -11.43 -51.79 21.30
CA PRO A 129 -11.54 -52.43 22.62
C PRO A 129 -12.47 -53.65 22.62
N GLN A 130 -13.60 -53.59 21.92
CA GLN A 130 -14.53 -54.72 21.82
C GLN A 130 -13.88 -55.94 21.11
N ALA A 131 -13.08 -55.71 20.07
CA ALA A 131 -12.36 -56.79 19.39
C ALA A 131 -11.34 -57.49 20.31
N PHE A 132 -10.65 -56.73 21.15
CA PHE A 132 -9.74 -57.27 22.17
C PHE A 132 -10.45 -57.97 23.34
N ASP A 133 -11.71 -57.64 23.61
CA ASP A 133 -12.50 -58.30 24.65
C ASP A 133 -13.23 -59.57 24.16
N SER A 134 -13.14 -59.86 22.85
CA SER A 134 -13.79 -61.02 22.23
C SER A 134 -13.27 -62.36 22.77
N ASP A 135 -14.16 -63.35 22.86
CA ASP A 135 -13.81 -64.71 23.28
C ASP A 135 -12.74 -65.34 22.36
N GLN A 136 -12.78 -65.02 21.07
CA GLN A 136 -11.81 -65.49 20.10
C GLN A 136 -10.40 -64.94 20.37
N TYR A 137 -10.26 -63.66 20.71
CA TYR A 137 -8.97 -63.09 21.10
C TYR A 137 -8.46 -63.71 22.39
N LYS A 138 -9.30 -63.81 23.43
CA LYS A 138 -8.95 -64.40 24.73
C LYS A 138 -8.46 -65.85 24.58
N ALA A 139 -9.16 -66.67 23.79
CA ALA A 139 -8.78 -68.05 23.53
C ALA A 139 -7.42 -68.15 22.81
N ARG A 140 -7.18 -67.34 21.78
CA ARG A 140 -5.89 -67.32 21.04
C ARG A 140 -4.75 -66.79 21.90
N ALA A 141 -5.00 -65.78 22.74
CA ALA A 141 -4.03 -65.23 23.68
C ALA A 141 -3.62 -66.28 24.74
N GLN A 142 -4.60 -66.98 25.33
CA GLN A 142 -4.35 -68.09 26.26
C GLN A 142 -3.60 -69.25 25.61
N GLN A 143 -3.88 -69.56 24.34
CA GLN A 143 -3.15 -70.58 23.60
C GLN A 143 -1.67 -70.21 23.45
N ILE A 144 -1.35 -68.96 23.08
CA ILE A 144 0.03 -68.48 22.97
C ILE A 144 0.72 -68.55 24.33
N GLU A 145 0.05 -68.12 25.40
CA GLU A 145 0.59 -68.17 26.76
C GLU A 145 0.89 -69.61 27.20
N ALA A 146 -0.06 -70.54 27.01
CA ALA A 146 0.10 -71.95 27.34
C ALA A 146 1.24 -72.62 26.54
N GLU A 147 1.36 -72.35 25.24
CA GLU A 147 2.44 -72.88 24.40
C GLU A 147 3.81 -72.37 24.83
N ILE A 148 3.92 -71.07 25.15
CA ILE A 148 5.16 -70.47 25.63
C ILE A 148 5.52 -71.01 27.02
N GLN A 149 4.56 -71.10 27.93
CA GLN A 149 4.77 -71.65 29.27
C GLN A 149 5.23 -73.11 29.19
N SER A 150 4.57 -73.95 28.37
CA SER A 150 4.96 -75.34 28.16
C SER A 150 6.39 -75.47 27.62
N ARG A 151 6.80 -74.61 26.68
CA ARG A 151 8.18 -74.60 26.16
C ARG A 151 9.21 -74.10 27.18
N GLN A 152 8.84 -73.17 28.06
CA GLN A 152 9.68 -72.74 29.18
C GLN A 152 9.88 -73.90 30.17
N GLU A 153 8.81 -74.62 30.51
CA GLU A 153 8.85 -75.80 31.37
C GLU A 153 9.70 -76.91 30.74
N GLN A 154 9.53 -77.20 29.44
CA GLN A 154 10.35 -78.19 28.71
C GLN A 154 11.84 -77.82 28.68
N ALA A 155 12.19 -76.55 28.41
CA ALA A 155 13.58 -76.10 28.41
C ALA A 155 14.24 -76.29 29.79
N PHE A 156 13.47 -76.09 30.87
CA PHE A 156 13.94 -76.33 32.22
C PHE A 156 14.04 -77.82 32.54
N GLN A 157 13.04 -78.62 32.14
CA GLN A 157 13.01 -80.07 32.33
C GLN A 157 14.17 -80.78 31.62
N GLN A 158 14.56 -80.34 30.42
CA GLN A 158 15.71 -80.90 29.69
C GLN A 158 17.02 -80.73 30.48
N VAL A 159 17.20 -79.60 31.17
CA VAL A 159 18.38 -79.39 32.03
C VAL A 159 18.28 -80.20 33.31
N GLN A 160 17.09 -80.39 33.88
CA GLN A 160 16.88 -81.29 35.02
C GLN A 160 17.23 -82.75 34.68
N GLU A 161 16.79 -83.25 33.52
CA GLU A 161 17.07 -84.61 33.07
C GLU A 161 18.56 -84.81 32.72
N ALA A 162 19.20 -83.83 32.09
CA ALA A 162 20.64 -83.85 31.82
C ALA A 162 21.45 -83.84 33.13
N ALA A 163 21.10 -82.96 34.07
CA ALA A 163 21.72 -82.90 35.38
C ALA A 163 21.57 -84.22 36.14
N ALA A 164 20.40 -84.86 36.08
CA ALA A 164 20.17 -86.15 36.75
C ALA A 164 21.05 -87.28 36.21
N ARG A 165 21.39 -87.27 34.91
CA ARG A 165 22.34 -88.24 34.30
C ARG A 165 23.77 -88.05 34.79
N ASP A 166 24.13 -86.82 35.15
CA ASP A 166 25.42 -86.46 35.74
C ASP A 166 25.38 -86.51 37.29
N ASN A 167 24.37 -87.17 37.86
CA ASN A 167 24.11 -87.30 39.30
C ASN A 167 23.96 -85.95 40.02
N ILE A 168 23.28 -84.99 39.42
CA ILE A 168 22.96 -83.68 40.02
C ILE A 168 21.47 -83.44 39.93
N LYS A 169 20.86 -83.09 41.06
CA LYS A 169 19.45 -82.73 41.14
C LYS A 169 19.30 -81.21 41.23
N VAL A 170 18.33 -80.67 40.51
CA VAL A 170 18.04 -79.23 40.48
C VAL A 170 16.75 -78.97 41.25
N TYR A 171 16.85 -78.27 42.38
CA TYR A 171 15.70 -77.79 43.14
C TYR A 171 15.37 -76.35 42.76
N GLN A 172 14.08 -76.04 42.72
CA GLN A 172 13.57 -74.69 42.54
C GLN A 172 12.73 -74.33 43.77
N ASN A 173 13.27 -73.50 44.66
CA ASN A 173 12.60 -73.05 45.88
C ASN A 173 12.49 -71.52 45.88
N ALA A 174 11.25 -71.00 45.95
CA ALA A 174 10.97 -69.55 46.01
C ALA A 174 11.69 -68.69 44.95
N GLY A 175 11.96 -69.25 43.77
CA GLY A 175 12.65 -68.56 42.66
C GLY A 175 14.18 -68.71 42.66
N GLU A 176 14.78 -69.37 43.65
CA GLU A 176 16.20 -69.69 43.70
C GLU A 176 16.46 -71.15 43.28
N LEU A 177 17.47 -71.32 42.43
CA LEU A 177 17.84 -72.64 41.90
C LEU A 177 19.01 -73.21 42.71
N THR A 178 18.79 -74.36 43.33
CA THR A 178 19.81 -75.07 44.12
C THR A 178 20.22 -76.35 43.41
N LEU A 179 21.52 -76.51 43.14
CA LEU A 179 22.10 -77.71 42.56
C LEU A 179 22.64 -78.61 43.68
N VAL A 180 22.15 -79.85 43.76
CA VAL A 180 22.54 -80.82 44.80
C VAL A 180 23.10 -82.07 44.13
N PRO A 181 24.37 -82.45 44.38
CA PRO A 181 24.91 -83.72 43.91
C PRO A 181 24.17 -84.92 44.51
N MET A 182 24.12 -86.04 43.80
CA MET A 182 23.52 -87.31 44.23
C MET A 182 24.55 -88.43 44.16
N VAL A 183 24.41 -89.45 45.01
CA VAL A 183 25.12 -90.74 44.89
C VAL A 183 24.08 -91.85 45.10
N ASP A 184 24.06 -92.85 44.21
CA ASP A 184 23.08 -93.95 44.20
C ASP A 184 21.60 -93.52 44.25
N GLY A 185 21.30 -92.31 43.78
CA GLY A 185 19.94 -91.76 43.72
C GLY A 185 19.48 -91.02 44.99
N GLU A 186 20.33 -90.88 46.01
CA GLU A 186 20.06 -90.07 47.20
C GLU A 186 20.82 -88.73 47.17
N ASP A 187 20.17 -87.68 47.67
CA ASP A 187 20.74 -86.33 47.77
C ASP A 187 21.93 -86.32 48.74
N LEU A 188 23.06 -85.79 48.29
CA LEU A 188 24.24 -85.72 49.14
C LEU A 188 24.22 -84.47 50.02
N ASP A 189 24.31 -84.67 51.34
CA ASP A 189 24.52 -83.57 52.26
C ASP A 189 25.98 -83.07 52.24
N PRO A 190 26.25 -81.84 52.70
CA PRO A 190 27.60 -81.26 52.65
C PRO A 190 28.66 -82.03 53.45
N GLU A 191 28.28 -82.80 54.48
CA GLU A 191 29.22 -83.58 55.30
C GLU A 191 29.60 -84.90 54.64
N ALA A 192 28.65 -85.54 53.95
CA ALA A 192 28.84 -86.75 53.14
C ALA A 192 29.66 -86.48 51.88
N PHE A 193 29.48 -85.31 51.26
CA PHE A 193 30.30 -84.87 50.11
C PHE A 193 31.79 -84.75 50.45
N GLN A 194 32.13 -84.35 51.68
CA GLN A 194 33.52 -84.23 52.12
C GLN A 194 34.20 -85.57 52.41
N LYS A 195 33.43 -86.64 52.65
CA LYS A 195 33.93 -88.00 52.93
C LYS A 195 34.15 -88.82 51.66
N LEU A 196 33.78 -88.31 50.48
CA LEU A 196 34.02 -88.97 49.20
C LEU A 196 35.51 -88.95 48.81
N PRO A 197 35.99 -89.95 48.06
CA PRO A 197 37.34 -89.94 47.49
C PRO A 197 37.56 -88.69 46.63
N GLU A 198 38.76 -88.10 46.70
CA GLU A 198 39.09 -86.82 46.05
C GLU A 198 38.81 -86.82 44.53
N GLU A 199 39.04 -87.96 43.85
CA GLU A 199 38.73 -88.15 42.43
C GLU A 199 37.22 -88.10 42.13
N HIS A 200 36.37 -88.63 43.02
CA HIS A 200 34.92 -88.57 42.89
C HIS A 200 34.38 -87.17 43.17
N ARG A 201 34.96 -86.49 44.17
CA ARG A 201 34.59 -85.11 44.53
C ARG A 201 34.86 -84.13 43.39
N GLN A 202 36.04 -84.21 42.76
CA GLN A 202 36.40 -83.38 41.62
C GLN A 202 35.49 -83.63 40.40
N ARG A 203 35.06 -84.89 40.16
CA ARG A 203 34.10 -85.21 39.09
C ARG A 203 32.73 -84.57 39.32
N LEU A 204 32.20 -84.64 40.55
CA LEU A 204 30.92 -84.02 40.89
C LEU A 204 31.00 -82.49 40.88
N GLU A 205 32.10 -81.88 41.35
CA GLU A 205 32.31 -80.42 41.25
C GLU A 205 32.35 -79.94 39.79
N ALA A 206 33.03 -80.68 38.90
CA ALA A 206 33.06 -80.39 37.47
C ALA A 206 31.67 -80.53 36.82
N ALA A 207 30.91 -81.56 37.19
CA ALA A 207 29.54 -81.76 36.72
C ALA A 207 28.60 -80.64 37.20
N VAL A 208 28.72 -80.18 38.46
CA VAL A 208 27.92 -79.07 39.01
C VAL A 208 28.21 -77.77 38.26
N LEU A 209 29.48 -77.52 37.93
CA LEU A 209 29.87 -76.35 37.14
C LEU A 209 29.28 -76.40 35.72
N GLU A 210 29.26 -77.56 35.08
CA GLU A 210 28.72 -77.72 33.72
C GLU A 210 27.19 -77.61 33.70
N VAL A 211 26.48 -78.20 34.67
CA VAL A 211 25.03 -78.02 34.84
C VAL A 211 24.68 -76.56 35.12
N ARG A 212 25.49 -75.86 35.95
CA ARG A 212 25.32 -74.41 36.20
C ARG A 212 25.48 -73.59 34.92
N LYS A 213 26.45 -73.95 34.07
CA LYS A 213 26.68 -73.31 32.76
C LYS A 213 25.51 -73.58 31.79
N GLN A 214 24.95 -74.78 31.79
CA GLN A 214 23.76 -75.12 31.00
C GLN A 214 22.52 -74.33 31.47
N LEU A 215 22.26 -74.26 32.77
CA LEU A 215 21.18 -73.42 33.32
C LEU A 215 21.40 -71.94 32.96
N GLN A 216 22.62 -71.45 33.11
CA GLN A 216 22.95 -70.07 32.73
C GLN A 216 22.70 -69.81 31.23
N ALA A 217 23.00 -70.78 30.35
CA ALA A 217 22.70 -70.68 28.92
C ALA A 217 21.18 -70.64 28.64
N VAL A 218 20.38 -71.44 29.35
CA VAL A 218 18.90 -71.38 29.25
C VAL A 218 18.39 -70.00 29.67
N PHE A 219 18.84 -69.44 30.80
CA PHE A 219 18.39 -68.13 31.26
C PHE A 219 18.94 -66.94 30.45
N GLN A 220 20.16 -67.04 29.91
CA GLN A 220 20.77 -65.94 29.15
C GLN A 220 20.44 -65.96 27.65
N GLN A 221 20.09 -67.12 27.09
CA GLN A 221 19.85 -67.26 25.64
C GLN A 221 18.43 -67.72 25.33
N GLN A 222 17.96 -68.81 25.93
CA GLN A 222 16.67 -69.41 25.57
C GLN A 222 15.47 -68.63 26.15
N MET A 223 15.53 -68.21 27.41
CA MET A 223 14.45 -67.46 28.06
C MET A 223 14.21 -66.08 27.42
N PRO A 224 15.24 -65.26 27.11
CA PRO A 224 15.05 -64.02 26.36
C PRO A 224 14.53 -64.25 24.94
N ALA A 225 14.95 -65.33 24.27
CA ALA A 225 14.45 -65.71 22.95
C ALA A 225 12.97 -66.10 22.98
N LEU A 226 12.54 -66.93 23.95
CA LEU A 226 11.12 -67.27 24.16
C LEU A 226 10.28 -66.05 24.53
N ARG A 227 10.81 -65.13 25.36
CA ARG A 227 10.13 -63.85 25.65
C ARG A 227 10.03 -62.94 24.42
N LYS A 228 11.03 -62.95 23.54
CA LYS A 228 10.97 -62.23 22.26
C LYS A 228 9.93 -62.86 21.34
N GLU A 229 9.95 -64.18 21.18
CA GLU A 229 8.97 -64.93 20.38
C GLU A 229 7.54 -64.70 20.88
N ALA A 230 7.32 -64.78 22.20
CA ALA A 230 6.03 -64.47 22.81
C ALA A 230 5.57 -63.04 22.46
N ARG A 231 6.44 -62.04 22.64
CA ARG A 231 6.13 -60.65 22.26
C ARG A 231 5.81 -60.50 20.78
N ASP A 232 6.56 -61.16 19.90
CA ASP A 232 6.34 -61.09 18.45
C ASP A 232 5.01 -61.77 18.06
N ARG A 233 4.68 -62.92 18.67
CA ARG A 233 3.39 -63.62 18.46
C ARG A 233 2.20 -62.83 19.00
N PHE A 234 2.30 -62.25 20.19
CA PHE A 234 1.26 -61.37 20.74
C PHE A 234 1.11 -60.10 19.89
N ARG A 235 2.21 -59.51 19.40
CA ARG A 235 2.15 -58.37 18.49
C ARG A 235 1.48 -58.73 17.17
N ALA A 236 1.80 -59.89 16.60
CA ALA A 236 1.15 -60.38 15.38
C ALA A 236 -0.35 -60.62 15.59
N LEU A 237 -0.75 -61.24 16.70
CA LEU A 237 -2.16 -61.42 17.06
C LEU A 237 -2.87 -60.08 17.22
N ASN A 238 -2.27 -59.13 17.94
CA ASN A 238 -2.83 -57.79 18.13
C ASN A 238 -2.99 -57.06 16.78
N HIS A 239 -2.00 -57.16 15.88
CA HIS A 239 -2.07 -56.57 14.55
C HIS A 239 -3.19 -57.21 13.70
N GLU A 240 -3.36 -58.53 13.76
CA GLU A 240 -4.40 -59.26 13.04
C GLU A 240 -5.79 -58.82 13.49
N VAL A 241 -6.06 -58.88 14.80
CA VAL A 241 -7.35 -58.48 15.38
C VAL A 241 -7.66 -57.00 15.13
N THR A 242 -6.65 -56.13 15.26
CA THR A 242 -6.84 -54.70 14.96
C THR A 242 -7.15 -54.48 13.48
N ARG A 243 -6.46 -55.19 12.58
CA ARG A 243 -6.69 -55.08 11.14
C ARG A 243 -8.10 -55.51 10.76
N GLU A 244 -8.60 -56.60 11.34
CA GLU A 244 -9.98 -57.06 11.12
C GLU A 244 -11.00 -56.05 11.64
N ALA A 245 -10.79 -55.53 12.86
CA ALA A 245 -11.69 -54.53 13.46
C ALA A 245 -11.74 -53.21 12.67
N VAL A 246 -10.59 -52.76 12.15
CA VAL A 246 -10.47 -51.50 11.40
C VAL A 246 -10.88 -51.66 9.93
N GLY A 247 -10.72 -52.85 9.36
CA GLY A 247 -10.87 -53.11 7.92
C GLY A 247 -12.21 -52.69 7.35
N LEU A 248 -13.32 -53.03 8.03
CA LEU A 248 -14.67 -52.68 7.57
C LEU A 248 -14.90 -51.17 7.47
N TYR A 249 -14.39 -50.40 8.44
CA TYR A 249 -14.54 -48.95 8.47
C TYR A 249 -13.69 -48.28 7.38
N ILE A 250 -12.44 -48.71 7.22
CA ILE A 250 -11.54 -48.18 6.18
C ILE A 250 -12.04 -48.54 4.78
N GLU A 251 -12.52 -49.77 4.55
CA GLU A 251 -13.09 -50.15 3.26
C GLU A 251 -14.29 -49.29 2.88
N GLY A 252 -15.15 -48.97 3.84
CA GLY A 252 -16.28 -48.06 3.64
C GLY A 252 -15.84 -46.67 3.15
N LEU A 253 -14.82 -46.10 3.78
CA LEU A 253 -14.23 -44.82 3.36
C LEU A 253 -13.51 -44.93 2.01
N SER A 254 -12.70 -45.97 1.79
CA SER A 254 -11.98 -46.17 0.54
C SER A 254 -12.92 -46.28 -0.67
N ARG A 255 -14.10 -46.89 -0.52
CA ARG A 255 -15.13 -46.90 -1.58
C ARG A 255 -15.68 -45.51 -1.87
N ARG A 256 -15.87 -44.66 -0.85
CA ARG A 256 -16.36 -43.28 -1.01
C ARG A 256 -15.34 -42.35 -1.66
N TYR A 257 -14.05 -42.57 -1.45
CA TYR A 257 -12.96 -41.75 -1.96
C TYR A 257 -12.19 -42.43 -3.11
N ALA A 258 -12.79 -43.43 -3.78
CA ALA A 258 -12.16 -44.24 -4.80
C ALA A 258 -11.62 -43.45 -6.02
N ASP A 259 -12.21 -42.29 -6.28
CA ASP A 259 -11.84 -41.35 -7.34
C ASP A 259 -10.66 -40.43 -6.97
N LEU A 260 -10.16 -40.51 -5.73
CA LEU A 260 -9.13 -39.61 -5.19
C LEU A 260 -7.91 -40.40 -4.68
N PRO A 261 -6.89 -40.65 -5.51
CA PRO A 261 -5.73 -41.46 -5.15
C PRO A 261 -5.01 -41.00 -3.88
N GLN A 262 -4.80 -39.68 -3.72
CA GLN A 262 -4.13 -39.13 -2.55
C GLN A 262 -4.90 -39.37 -1.24
N ALA A 263 -6.23 -39.41 -1.29
CA ALA A 263 -7.07 -39.74 -0.14
C ALA A 263 -7.00 -41.25 0.19
N LEU A 264 -6.92 -42.12 -0.83
CA LEU A 264 -6.74 -43.57 -0.63
C LEU A 264 -5.38 -43.89 -0.01
N ASP A 265 -4.32 -43.22 -0.46
CA ASP A 265 -2.98 -43.36 0.12
C ASP A 265 -2.98 -42.95 1.60
N TYR A 266 -3.63 -41.83 1.92
CA TYR A 266 -3.81 -41.40 3.31
C TYR A 266 -4.58 -42.42 4.15
N LEU A 267 -5.72 -42.93 3.67
CA LEU A 267 -6.52 -43.94 4.39
C LEU A 267 -5.72 -45.23 4.63
N SER A 268 -4.90 -45.64 3.65
CA SER A 268 -3.98 -46.77 3.78
C SER A 268 -2.93 -46.51 4.87
N SER A 269 -2.31 -45.33 4.88
CA SER A 269 -1.36 -44.94 5.94
C SER A 269 -2.01 -44.88 7.32
N VAL A 270 -3.24 -44.35 7.42
CA VAL A 270 -4.03 -44.36 8.66
C VAL A 270 -4.25 -45.78 9.16
N GLN A 271 -4.68 -46.69 8.28
CA GLN A 271 -4.92 -48.09 8.66
C GLN A 271 -3.63 -48.75 9.19
N GLN A 272 -2.50 -48.54 8.52
CA GLN A 272 -1.21 -49.09 8.94
C GLN A 272 -0.77 -48.53 10.31
N ASP A 273 -0.92 -47.23 10.54
CA ASP A 273 -0.57 -46.60 11.80
C ASP A 273 -1.47 -47.08 12.95
N ILE A 274 -2.80 -47.16 12.74
CA ILE A 274 -3.74 -47.68 13.75
C ILE A 274 -3.39 -49.12 14.13
N VAL A 275 -3.08 -49.98 13.14
CA VAL A 275 -2.67 -51.37 13.40
C VAL A 275 -1.37 -51.44 14.21
N ALA A 276 -0.41 -50.55 13.93
CA ALA A 276 0.85 -50.48 14.67
C ALA A 276 0.69 -49.90 16.09
N ASN A 277 -0.31 -49.05 16.31
CA ASN A 277 -0.52 -48.27 17.53
C ASN A 277 -1.91 -48.53 18.18
N ALA A 278 -2.42 -49.76 18.08
CA ALA A 278 -3.76 -50.14 18.58
C ALA A 278 -3.99 -49.80 20.07
N GLU A 279 -2.92 -49.77 20.86
CA GLU A 279 -2.91 -49.40 22.28
C GLU A 279 -3.46 -47.99 22.54
N LEU A 280 -3.36 -47.06 21.57
CA LEU A 280 -3.89 -45.70 21.68
C LEU A 280 -5.42 -45.65 21.80
N PHE A 281 -6.11 -46.70 21.36
CA PHE A 281 -7.57 -46.80 21.39
C PHE A 281 -8.09 -47.54 22.63
N ARG A 282 -7.21 -48.05 23.49
CA ARG A 282 -7.62 -48.77 24.71
C ARG A 282 -8.09 -47.81 25.81
N PRO A 283 -9.10 -48.18 26.61
CA PRO A 283 -9.53 -47.38 27.74
C PRO A 283 -8.37 -47.15 28.72
N GLN A 284 -8.15 -45.89 29.10
CA GLN A 284 -7.16 -45.50 30.11
C GLN A 284 -7.89 -45.16 31.41
N GLU A 285 -7.42 -45.65 32.56
CA GLU A 285 -8.08 -45.40 33.85
C GLU A 285 -7.67 -44.06 34.47
N ALA A 286 -6.46 -43.58 34.19
CA ALA A 286 -5.92 -42.34 34.77
C ALA A 286 -6.32 -41.10 33.94
N PRO A 287 -6.83 -40.01 34.56
CA PRO A 287 -7.24 -38.79 33.84
C PRO A 287 -6.14 -38.16 32.97
N GLN A 288 -4.88 -38.18 33.42
CA GLN A 288 -3.75 -37.69 32.62
C GLN A 288 -3.48 -38.57 31.41
N ALA A 289 -3.56 -39.90 31.57
CA ALA A 289 -3.37 -40.84 30.46
C ALA A 289 -4.52 -40.75 29.44
N MET A 290 -5.76 -40.50 29.89
CA MET A 290 -6.89 -40.21 28.99
C MET A 290 -6.63 -38.97 28.12
N LEU A 291 -6.13 -37.89 28.72
CA LEU A 291 -5.83 -36.65 27.99
C LEU A 291 -4.72 -36.88 26.95
N MET A 292 -3.64 -37.56 27.32
CA MET A 292 -2.54 -37.89 26.41
C MET A 292 -2.98 -38.81 25.27
N ALA A 293 -3.85 -39.79 25.55
CA ALA A 293 -4.42 -40.65 24.51
C ALA A 293 -5.31 -39.85 23.55
N GLN A 294 -6.15 -38.93 24.05
CA GLN A 294 -6.96 -38.06 23.19
C GLN A 294 -6.11 -37.15 22.31
N ASP A 295 -5.02 -36.58 22.84
CA ASP A 295 -4.08 -35.78 22.05
C ASP A 295 -3.35 -36.64 21.01
N ALA A 296 -2.95 -37.87 21.36
CA ALA A 296 -2.32 -38.79 20.43
C ALA A 296 -3.23 -39.13 19.24
N LEU A 297 -4.55 -39.26 19.46
CA LEU A 297 -5.54 -39.52 18.39
C LEU A 297 -5.75 -38.33 17.44
N GLN A 298 -5.28 -37.12 17.78
CA GLN A 298 -5.35 -35.97 16.86
C GLN A 298 -4.55 -36.21 15.56
N ARG A 299 -3.59 -37.14 15.56
CA ARG A 299 -2.82 -37.54 14.36
C ARG A 299 -3.68 -38.08 13.21
N TYR A 300 -4.91 -38.52 13.48
CA TYR A 300 -5.85 -39.01 12.46
C TYR A 300 -6.85 -37.94 12.00
N ARG A 301 -6.73 -36.69 12.48
CA ARG A 301 -7.57 -35.58 12.01
C ARG A 301 -7.12 -35.08 10.64
N VAL A 302 -8.01 -34.31 10.02
CA VAL A 302 -7.73 -33.55 8.80
C VAL A 302 -7.87 -32.07 9.14
N ASN A 303 -6.83 -31.28 8.90
CA ASN A 303 -6.89 -29.83 9.07
C ASN A 303 -7.33 -29.18 7.76
N LEU A 304 -8.62 -28.86 7.64
CA LEU A 304 -9.16 -28.15 6.49
C LEU A 304 -8.75 -26.68 6.53
N ILE A 305 -7.82 -26.29 5.66
CA ILE A 305 -7.26 -24.93 5.57
C ILE A 305 -8.12 -24.06 4.66
N LEU A 306 -8.62 -24.62 3.56
CA LEU A 306 -9.50 -23.93 2.61
C LEU A 306 -10.72 -24.81 2.31
N ASP A 307 -11.90 -24.24 2.53
CA ASP A 307 -13.19 -24.83 2.21
C ASP A 307 -13.87 -23.97 1.14
N ASN A 308 -14.03 -24.55 -0.05
CA ASN A 308 -14.65 -23.90 -1.21
C ASN A 308 -16.04 -24.45 -1.52
N SER A 309 -16.67 -25.18 -0.59
CA SER A 309 -18.02 -25.76 -0.77
C SER A 309 -19.11 -24.73 -1.09
N HIS A 310 -18.96 -23.50 -0.60
CA HIS A 310 -19.91 -22.40 -0.79
C HIS A 310 -19.41 -21.30 -1.74
N SER A 311 -18.25 -21.51 -2.37
CA SER A 311 -17.63 -20.51 -3.25
C SER A 311 -18.36 -20.43 -4.60
N VAL A 312 -18.58 -19.19 -5.08
CA VAL A 312 -19.15 -18.93 -6.42
C VAL A 312 -18.04 -18.40 -7.32
N GLY A 313 -17.42 -19.32 -8.06
CA GLY A 313 -16.26 -19.05 -8.90
C GLY A 313 -14.96 -18.89 -8.11
N ARG A 314 -14.05 -18.06 -8.63
CA ARG A 314 -12.73 -17.82 -8.02
C ARG A 314 -12.81 -16.91 -6.79
N PRO A 315 -11.93 -17.04 -5.79
CA PRO A 315 -11.90 -16.13 -4.65
C PRO A 315 -11.38 -14.74 -5.04
N VAL A 316 -11.98 -13.70 -4.44
CA VAL A 316 -11.47 -12.33 -4.46
C VAL A 316 -11.28 -11.89 -3.01
N VAL A 317 -10.03 -11.78 -2.57
CA VAL A 317 -9.70 -11.42 -1.19
C VAL A 317 -9.09 -10.04 -1.16
N TYR A 318 -9.58 -9.18 -0.27
CA TYR A 318 -8.92 -7.94 0.11
C TYR A 318 -8.32 -8.14 1.50
N GLU A 319 -7.00 -7.96 1.63
CA GLU A 319 -6.35 -8.01 2.93
C GLU A 319 -6.03 -6.58 3.40
N GLU A 320 -6.80 -6.11 4.37
CA GLU A 320 -6.70 -4.76 4.92
C GLU A 320 -5.43 -4.53 5.72
N HIS A 321 -4.92 -5.57 6.36
CA HIS A 321 -3.73 -5.54 7.21
C HIS A 321 -2.76 -6.66 6.81
N PRO A 322 -1.95 -6.43 5.76
CA PRO A 322 -1.09 -7.45 5.17
C PRO A 322 0.20 -7.65 5.97
N SER A 323 0.07 -7.97 7.26
CA SER A 323 1.19 -8.43 8.09
C SER A 323 1.70 -9.77 7.57
N TYR A 324 2.94 -10.12 7.90
CA TYR A 324 3.53 -11.40 7.48
C TYR A 324 2.61 -12.60 7.80
N ALA A 325 2.11 -12.67 9.05
CA ALA A 325 1.23 -13.76 9.50
C ALA A 325 -0.15 -13.74 8.82
N ASN A 326 -0.72 -12.57 8.53
CA ASN A 326 -2.00 -12.48 7.83
C ASN A 326 -1.86 -12.79 6.34
N LEU A 327 -0.71 -12.49 5.73
CA LEU A 327 -0.45 -12.71 4.31
C LEU A 327 -0.14 -14.18 4.04
N VAL A 328 0.88 -14.71 4.71
CA VAL A 328 1.41 -16.06 4.49
C VAL A 328 0.60 -17.10 5.25
N GLY A 329 0.20 -16.81 6.49
CA GLY A 329 -0.41 -17.77 7.41
C GLY A 329 0.47 -17.94 8.66
N ARG A 330 0.04 -18.79 9.58
CA ARG A 330 0.78 -19.02 10.84
C ARG A 330 0.57 -20.42 11.40
N ILE A 331 1.51 -20.83 12.25
CA ILE A 331 1.41 -22.05 13.05
C ILE A 331 1.17 -21.63 14.49
N GLU A 332 0.00 -21.96 15.03
CA GLU A 332 -0.35 -21.65 16.41
C GLU A 332 0.29 -22.64 17.39
N HIS A 333 0.50 -22.19 18.63
CA HIS A 333 1.05 -22.99 19.72
C HIS A 333 0.08 -22.99 20.90
N ARG A 334 -0.02 -24.12 21.59
CA ARG A 334 -0.80 -24.28 22.81
C ARG A 334 0.13 -24.50 23.99
N ALA A 335 -0.12 -23.80 25.10
CA ALA A 335 0.62 -24.01 26.34
C ALA A 335 0.07 -25.25 27.08
N VAL A 336 0.88 -26.29 27.20
CA VAL A 336 0.59 -27.49 27.99
C VAL A 336 1.69 -27.66 29.03
N MET A 337 1.34 -27.54 30.32
CA MET A 337 2.29 -27.60 31.44
C MET A 337 3.50 -26.66 31.29
N GLY A 338 3.30 -25.47 30.71
CA GLY A 338 4.36 -24.48 30.48
C GLY A 338 5.22 -24.70 29.23
N ALA A 339 5.08 -25.84 28.55
CA ALA A 339 5.67 -26.08 27.23
C ALA A 339 4.73 -25.59 26.13
N LEU A 340 5.29 -24.95 25.09
CA LEU A 340 4.55 -24.59 23.88
C LEU A 340 4.58 -25.78 22.92
N LEU A 341 3.43 -26.40 22.71
CA LEU A 341 3.26 -27.53 21.79
C LEU A 341 2.51 -27.06 20.54
N THR A 342 2.89 -27.62 19.38
CA THR A 342 2.17 -27.41 18.12
C THR A 342 1.89 -28.74 17.42
N ASN A 343 0.94 -28.75 16.50
CA ASN A 343 0.66 -29.87 15.60
C ASN A 343 -0.01 -29.35 14.31
N PHE A 344 -0.13 -30.20 13.30
CA PHE A 344 -0.65 -29.79 11.98
C PHE A 344 -2.07 -29.21 12.02
N THR A 345 -2.88 -29.49 13.06
CA THR A 345 -4.23 -28.92 13.23
C THR A 345 -4.24 -27.46 13.66
N LEU A 346 -3.08 -26.95 14.10
CA LEU A 346 -2.88 -25.55 14.52
C LEU A 346 -2.32 -24.67 13.39
N ILE A 347 -2.17 -25.22 12.18
CA ILE A 347 -1.85 -24.43 10.98
C ILE A 347 -3.08 -23.59 10.60
N LYS A 348 -2.89 -22.29 10.40
CA LYS A 348 -3.94 -21.32 10.00
C LYS A 348 -3.61 -20.69 8.64
N PRO A 349 -4.62 -20.59 7.74
CA PRO A 349 -4.44 -19.94 6.44
C PRO A 349 -4.16 -18.44 6.57
N GLY A 350 -3.35 -17.94 5.65
CA GLY A 350 -3.21 -16.50 5.35
C GLY A 350 -4.08 -16.05 4.18
N ALA A 351 -3.94 -14.79 3.77
CA ALA A 351 -4.61 -14.20 2.63
C ALA A 351 -4.17 -14.86 1.31
N LEU A 352 -2.89 -15.24 1.17
CA LEU A 352 -2.39 -15.97 0.00
C LEU A 352 -3.04 -17.35 -0.14
N HIS A 353 -3.28 -18.05 0.98
CA HIS A 353 -4.05 -19.29 0.98
C HIS A 353 -5.49 -19.03 0.49
N ARG A 354 -6.19 -18.09 1.14
CA ARG A 354 -7.62 -17.80 0.86
C ARG A 354 -7.87 -17.33 -0.57
N ALA A 355 -6.90 -16.66 -1.18
CA ALA A 355 -6.99 -16.13 -2.54
C ALA A 355 -6.44 -17.07 -3.61
N ASN A 356 -5.93 -18.25 -3.23
CA ASN A 356 -5.35 -19.19 -4.18
C ASN A 356 -6.40 -19.68 -5.20
N GLY A 357 -6.02 -19.75 -6.46
CA GLY A 357 -6.91 -19.96 -7.62
C GLY A 357 -7.68 -18.70 -8.06
N GLY A 358 -7.43 -17.54 -7.45
CA GLY A 358 -8.15 -16.30 -7.69
C GLY A 358 -7.29 -15.04 -7.57
N TYR A 359 -7.81 -14.05 -6.82
CA TYR A 359 -7.27 -12.68 -6.80
C TYR A 359 -7.06 -12.19 -5.37
N LEU A 360 -5.92 -11.53 -5.13
CA LEU A 360 -5.63 -10.84 -3.87
C LEU A 360 -5.35 -9.35 -4.12
N ILE A 361 -6.15 -8.51 -3.49
CA ILE A 361 -6.02 -7.05 -3.50
C ILE A 361 -5.27 -6.62 -2.24
N LEU A 362 -4.22 -5.81 -2.40
CA LEU A 362 -3.42 -5.26 -1.30
C LEU A 362 -3.21 -3.76 -1.49
N ASP A 363 -3.13 -3.01 -0.40
CA ASP A 363 -2.59 -1.64 -0.42
C ASP A 363 -1.06 -1.70 -0.34
N ALA A 364 -0.38 -1.16 -1.35
CA ALA A 364 1.07 -1.22 -1.49
C ALA A 364 1.79 -0.51 -0.33
N ARG A 365 1.26 0.64 0.13
CA ARG A 365 1.86 1.37 1.26
C ARG A 365 1.73 0.53 2.52
N LYS A 366 0.54 -0.03 2.80
CA LYS A 366 0.35 -0.89 3.97
C LYS A 366 1.29 -2.10 3.92
N LEU A 367 1.38 -2.78 2.79
CA LEU A 367 2.27 -3.94 2.61
C LEU A 367 3.75 -3.60 2.89
N LEU A 368 4.26 -2.51 2.33
CA LEU A 368 5.65 -2.10 2.51
C LEU A 368 5.97 -1.64 3.93
N THR A 369 4.98 -1.14 4.67
CA THR A 369 5.16 -0.77 6.09
C THR A 369 5.17 -1.97 7.04
N GLN A 370 4.73 -3.15 6.58
CA GLN A 370 4.77 -4.37 7.39
C GLN A 370 6.14 -5.05 7.23
N PRO A 371 6.89 -5.29 8.32
CA PRO A 371 8.17 -5.98 8.24
C PRO A 371 8.06 -7.34 7.54
N PHE A 372 8.98 -7.61 6.62
CA PHE A 372 9.13 -8.87 5.87
C PHE A 372 7.95 -9.30 4.97
N ALA A 373 6.80 -8.59 5.00
CA ALA A 373 5.63 -8.98 4.22
C ALA A 373 5.86 -8.85 2.71
N TRP A 374 6.56 -7.79 2.27
CA TRP A 374 6.90 -7.59 0.86
C TRP A 374 7.83 -8.68 0.33
N GLU A 375 8.90 -9.00 1.06
CA GLU A 375 9.83 -10.06 0.68
C GLU A 375 9.16 -11.44 0.66
N ALA A 376 8.29 -11.72 1.63
CA ALA A 376 7.51 -12.95 1.67
C ALA A 376 6.59 -13.08 0.45
N LEU A 377 5.94 -12.00 0.03
CA LEU A 377 5.12 -11.97 -1.18
C LEU A 377 5.96 -12.28 -2.42
N LYS A 378 7.10 -11.58 -2.58
CA LYS A 378 7.99 -11.79 -3.73
C LYS A 378 8.49 -13.23 -3.80
N GLN A 379 8.92 -13.80 -2.68
CA GLN A 379 9.36 -15.19 -2.62
C GLN A 379 8.25 -16.17 -3.00
N ALA A 380 7.03 -15.98 -2.50
CA ALA A 380 5.89 -16.84 -2.81
C ALA A 380 5.53 -16.77 -4.31
N LEU A 381 5.55 -15.58 -4.90
CA LEU A 381 5.26 -15.38 -6.33
C LEU A 381 6.36 -15.94 -7.24
N ASN A 382 7.63 -15.75 -6.90
CA ASN A 382 8.76 -16.25 -7.68
C ASN A 382 8.86 -17.78 -7.64
N LYS A 383 8.63 -18.40 -6.48
CA LYS A 383 8.69 -19.87 -6.32
C LYS A 383 7.39 -20.57 -6.72
N LYS A 384 6.28 -19.83 -6.84
CA LYS A 384 4.92 -20.36 -7.14
C LYS A 384 4.45 -21.39 -6.13
N GLU A 385 4.90 -21.22 -4.89
CA GLU A 385 4.52 -22.05 -3.77
C GLU A 385 4.51 -21.19 -2.50
N LEU A 386 3.62 -21.54 -1.60
CA LEU A 386 3.47 -20.90 -0.31
C LEU A 386 4.07 -21.82 0.76
N ARG A 387 5.12 -21.32 1.40
CA ARG A 387 5.78 -21.99 2.53
C ARG A 387 5.39 -21.31 3.83
N LEU A 388 4.97 -22.11 4.80
CA LEU A 388 4.71 -21.65 6.16
C LEU A 388 6.00 -21.76 6.95
N GLU A 389 6.76 -20.67 7.03
CA GLU A 389 7.96 -20.57 7.85
C GLU A 389 7.68 -19.60 9.02
N SER A 390 8.11 -19.96 10.23
CA SER A 390 8.08 -19.03 11.36
C SER A 390 9.15 -17.96 11.15
N LEU A 391 8.78 -16.69 11.30
CA LEU A 391 9.71 -15.56 11.21
C LEU A 391 10.85 -15.67 12.25
N GLU A 392 10.54 -16.21 13.43
CA GLU A 392 11.52 -16.45 14.49
C GLU A 392 12.52 -17.55 14.11
N HIS A 393 12.08 -18.53 13.32
CA HIS A 393 12.96 -19.58 12.80
C HIS A 393 13.79 -19.08 11.63
N ALA A 394 13.19 -18.29 10.72
CA ALA A 394 13.90 -17.64 9.62
C ALA A 394 14.98 -16.65 10.08
N LEU A 395 14.78 -16.02 11.25
CA LEU A 395 15.73 -15.12 11.90
C LEU A 395 16.59 -15.80 12.98
N SER A 396 16.51 -17.13 13.13
CA SER A 396 17.27 -17.92 14.11
C SER A 396 17.09 -17.53 15.59
N PHE A 397 15.96 -16.91 15.95
CA PHE A 397 15.60 -16.52 17.31
C PHE A 397 14.85 -17.60 18.10
N ALA A 398 14.23 -18.59 17.42
CA ALA A 398 13.51 -19.69 18.08
C ALA A 398 14.42 -20.91 18.35
N THR A 399 14.31 -21.48 19.55
CA THR A 399 15.01 -22.73 19.98
C THR A 399 14.10 -23.97 19.97
N THR A 400 12.82 -23.81 19.66
CA THR A 400 11.82 -24.89 19.63
C THR A 400 11.63 -25.43 18.22
N THR A 401 11.58 -26.76 18.07
CA THR A 401 11.24 -27.44 16.82
C THR A 401 9.86 -26.99 16.34
N SER A 402 9.80 -26.39 15.14
CA SER A 402 8.54 -25.98 14.51
C SER A 402 8.15 -27.00 13.43
N LEU A 403 6.90 -26.95 12.97
CA LEU A 403 6.47 -27.77 11.83
C LEU A 403 7.06 -27.20 10.55
N GLU A 404 7.34 -28.09 9.60
CA GLU A 404 7.70 -27.79 8.21
C GLU A 404 6.62 -28.38 7.28
N PRO A 405 5.41 -27.79 7.21
CA PRO A 405 4.34 -28.30 6.36
C PRO A 405 4.75 -28.30 4.89
N GLN A 406 4.29 -29.29 4.13
CA GLN A 406 4.48 -29.32 2.69
C GLN A 406 3.97 -28.01 2.04
N ALA A 407 4.79 -27.44 1.16
CA ALA A 407 4.47 -26.17 0.50
C ALA A 407 3.22 -26.29 -0.39
N MET A 408 2.38 -25.27 -0.37
CA MET A 408 1.16 -25.21 -1.19
C MET A 408 1.46 -24.59 -2.55
N PRO A 409 1.16 -25.26 -3.68
CA PRO A 409 1.25 -24.63 -5.00
C PRO A 409 0.40 -23.36 -5.08
N LEU A 410 0.99 -22.29 -5.59
CA LEU A 410 0.37 -20.96 -5.63
C LEU A 410 0.02 -20.57 -7.08
N ASP A 411 -1.28 -20.43 -7.35
CA ASP A 411 -1.84 -19.88 -8.58
C ASP A 411 -2.73 -18.68 -8.22
N ILE A 412 -2.15 -17.49 -8.22
CA ILE A 412 -2.82 -16.28 -7.74
C ILE A 412 -2.46 -15.08 -8.60
N LYS A 413 -3.43 -14.18 -8.77
CA LYS A 413 -3.22 -12.86 -9.36
C LYS A 413 -3.22 -11.79 -8.27
N ILE A 414 -2.12 -11.06 -8.14
CA ILE A 414 -2.00 -9.97 -7.19
C ILE A 414 -2.40 -8.64 -7.84
N VAL A 415 -3.15 -7.84 -7.09
CA VAL A 415 -3.44 -6.45 -7.43
C VAL A 415 -2.99 -5.53 -6.29
N LEU A 416 -1.97 -4.72 -6.55
CA LEU A 416 -1.51 -3.68 -5.64
C LEU A 416 -2.22 -2.36 -5.92
N LEU A 417 -2.66 -1.67 -4.87
CA LEU A 417 -3.21 -0.32 -4.93
C LEU A 417 -2.20 0.67 -4.34
N GLY A 418 -1.85 1.72 -5.07
CA GLY A 418 -0.87 2.71 -4.60
C GLY A 418 -0.99 4.06 -5.30
N ASP A 419 -0.20 5.04 -4.87
CA ASP A 419 -0.02 6.29 -5.62
C ASP A 419 1.06 6.13 -6.71
N ARG A 420 1.18 7.14 -7.58
CA ARG A 420 2.13 7.10 -8.71
C ARG A 420 3.57 7.11 -8.25
N THR A 421 3.88 7.92 -7.24
CA THR A 421 5.24 8.05 -6.70
C THR A 421 5.74 6.71 -6.18
N LEU A 422 4.92 5.99 -5.42
CA LEU A 422 5.26 4.69 -4.88
C LEU A 422 5.51 3.66 -5.99
N TYR A 423 4.71 3.65 -7.06
CA TYR A 423 4.96 2.81 -8.22
C TYR A 423 6.33 3.09 -8.85
N TYR A 424 6.64 4.36 -9.12
CA TYR A 424 7.92 4.73 -9.74
C TYR A 424 9.11 4.44 -8.84
N LEU A 425 8.97 4.61 -7.51
CA LEU A 425 10.01 4.24 -6.56
C LEU A 425 10.25 2.72 -6.54
N LEU A 426 9.19 1.90 -6.48
CA LEU A 426 9.35 0.45 -6.55
C LEU A 426 10.01 0.01 -7.86
N HIS A 427 9.59 0.59 -8.99
CA HIS A 427 10.17 0.28 -10.29
C HIS A 427 11.64 0.72 -10.41
N ALA A 428 12.03 1.82 -9.75
CA ALA A 428 13.40 2.33 -9.80
C ALA A 428 14.37 1.59 -8.86
N TYR A 429 13.88 1.11 -7.71
CA TYR A 429 14.73 0.62 -6.63
C TYR A 429 14.58 -0.88 -6.31
N ASP A 430 13.50 -1.54 -6.74
CA ASP A 430 13.31 -2.99 -6.56
C ASP A 430 13.37 -3.71 -7.91
N PRO A 431 14.44 -4.48 -8.21
CA PRO A 431 14.59 -5.16 -9.49
C PRO A 431 13.52 -6.25 -9.73
N ASP A 432 13.03 -6.90 -8.67
CA ASP A 432 12.02 -7.96 -8.79
C ASP A 432 10.65 -7.38 -9.16
N PHE A 433 10.40 -6.10 -8.83
CA PHE A 433 9.10 -5.48 -9.02
C PHE A 433 8.68 -5.46 -10.49
N ALA A 434 9.59 -5.07 -11.40
CA ALA A 434 9.31 -5.00 -12.84
C ALA A 434 9.05 -6.40 -13.44
N GLU A 435 9.64 -7.45 -12.86
CA GLU A 435 9.39 -8.84 -13.26
C GLU A 435 8.04 -9.35 -12.76
N LEU A 436 7.63 -8.96 -11.55
CA LEU A 436 6.42 -9.42 -10.88
C LEU A 436 5.17 -8.62 -11.26
N PHE A 437 5.29 -7.33 -11.56
CA PHE A 437 4.20 -6.37 -11.80
C PHE A 437 4.33 -5.65 -13.14
N LYS A 438 4.13 -6.38 -14.23
CA LYS A 438 4.24 -5.88 -15.61
C LYS A 438 3.09 -4.98 -16.06
N VAL A 439 1.98 -4.96 -15.33
CA VAL A 439 0.76 -4.24 -15.72
C VAL A 439 0.53 -3.06 -14.80
N ALA A 440 0.72 -1.86 -15.33
CA ALA A 440 0.37 -0.61 -14.68
C ALA A 440 -1.02 -0.14 -15.14
N ALA A 441 -1.96 -0.02 -14.20
CA ALA A 441 -3.28 0.54 -14.42
C ALA A 441 -3.35 1.95 -13.82
N ASP A 442 -3.07 2.96 -14.64
CA ASP A 442 -2.99 4.37 -14.25
C ASP A 442 -4.35 5.08 -14.36
N PHE A 443 -4.91 5.44 -13.20
CA PHE A 443 -6.21 6.11 -13.10
C PHE A 443 -6.10 7.61 -13.35
N GLU A 444 -6.81 8.12 -14.33
CA GLU A 444 -6.86 9.54 -14.67
C GLU A 444 -7.46 10.38 -13.54
N THR A 445 -6.97 11.61 -13.39
CA THR A 445 -7.48 12.59 -12.40
C THR A 445 -8.53 13.54 -12.97
N GLY A 446 -8.59 13.64 -14.29
CA GLY A 446 -9.55 14.48 -15.00
C GLY A 446 -10.18 13.72 -16.17
N LEU A 447 -11.44 14.06 -16.47
CA LEU A 447 -12.21 13.61 -17.61
C LEU A 447 -12.37 14.79 -18.56
N GLU A 448 -12.03 14.61 -19.84
CA GLU A 448 -12.29 15.62 -20.88
C GLU A 448 -13.76 15.99 -20.93
N ARG A 449 -14.07 17.28 -21.00
CA ARG A 449 -15.44 17.77 -21.02
C ARG A 449 -16.02 17.68 -22.43
N SER A 450 -17.22 17.14 -22.52
CA SER A 450 -18.04 17.13 -23.72
C SER A 450 -19.51 17.01 -23.31
N PRO A 451 -20.48 17.38 -24.16
CA PRO A 451 -21.90 17.19 -23.85
C PRO A 451 -22.26 15.74 -23.47
N ALA A 452 -21.58 14.76 -24.08
CA ALA A 452 -21.74 13.35 -23.74
C ALA A 452 -21.18 13.04 -22.34
N ASN A 453 -19.99 13.57 -22.01
CA ASN A 453 -19.37 13.37 -20.71
C ASN A 453 -20.10 14.12 -19.59
N ASP A 454 -20.70 15.27 -19.86
CA ASP A 454 -21.53 16.02 -18.90
C ASP A 454 -22.76 15.17 -18.49
N LEU A 455 -23.42 14.50 -19.45
CA LEU A 455 -24.51 13.58 -19.17
C LEU A 455 -24.03 12.32 -18.40
N LEU A 456 -22.87 11.76 -18.76
CA LEU A 456 -22.28 10.66 -17.99
C LEU A 456 -21.95 11.09 -16.57
N TYR A 457 -21.43 12.29 -16.36
CA TYR A 457 -21.16 12.86 -15.05
C TYR A 457 -22.46 13.05 -14.24
N ALA A 458 -23.53 13.51 -14.88
CA ALA A 458 -24.86 13.61 -14.25
C ALA A 458 -25.38 12.24 -13.78
N ARG A 459 -25.25 11.19 -14.62
CA ARG A 459 -25.59 9.81 -14.23
C ARG A 459 -24.73 9.31 -13.08
N MET A 460 -23.48 9.75 -13.01
CA MET A 460 -22.55 9.35 -11.95
C MET A 460 -23.00 9.97 -10.63
N ILE A 461 -23.32 11.26 -10.64
CA ILE A 461 -23.92 11.96 -9.50
C ILE A 461 -25.20 11.22 -9.05
N ALA A 462 -26.11 10.90 -9.98
CA ALA A 462 -27.33 10.15 -9.66
C ALA A 462 -27.05 8.78 -9.01
N THR A 463 -26.01 8.08 -9.47
CA THR A 463 -25.58 6.79 -8.89
C THR A 463 -25.05 6.97 -7.47
N MET A 464 -24.25 8.00 -7.21
CA MET A 464 -23.75 8.32 -5.87
C MET A 464 -24.89 8.71 -4.92
N VAL A 465 -25.83 9.55 -5.39
CA VAL A 465 -27.03 9.96 -4.65
C VAL A 465 -27.83 8.74 -4.20
N ARG A 466 -28.11 7.81 -5.12
CA ARG A 466 -28.84 6.57 -4.81
C ARG A 466 -28.08 5.66 -3.85
N ASN A 467 -26.81 5.39 -4.13
CA ASN A 467 -26.00 4.48 -3.31
C ASN A 467 -25.84 4.98 -1.87
N LYS A 468 -25.84 6.29 -1.66
CA LYS A 468 -25.77 6.92 -0.34
C LYS A 468 -27.15 7.19 0.30
N GLY A 469 -28.25 6.93 -0.41
CA GLY A 469 -29.60 7.21 0.07
C GLY A 469 -29.88 8.70 0.30
N LEU A 470 -29.30 9.58 -0.53
CA LEU A 470 -29.52 11.03 -0.45
C LEU A 470 -30.84 11.43 -1.15
N MET A 471 -31.34 12.63 -0.82
CA MET A 471 -32.46 13.25 -1.55
C MET A 471 -32.12 13.43 -3.04
N PRO A 472 -33.11 13.41 -3.95
CA PRO A 472 -32.88 13.70 -5.36
C PRO A 472 -32.29 15.10 -5.57
N PHE A 473 -31.46 15.23 -6.58
CA PHE A 473 -30.83 16.50 -6.99
C PHE A 473 -31.52 16.98 -8.27
N ASP A 474 -31.86 18.25 -8.35
CA ASP A 474 -32.37 18.83 -9.59
C ASP A 474 -31.23 19.12 -10.59
N ARG A 475 -31.59 19.44 -11.84
CA ARG A 475 -30.62 19.80 -12.88
C ARG A 475 -29.72 21.00 -12.53
N SER A 476 -30.19 21.92 -11.68
CA SER A 476 -29.38 23.07 -11.24
C SER A 476 -28.31 22.67 -10.21
N ALA A 477 -28.61 21.70 -9.35
CA ALA A 477 -27.67 21.12 -8.40
C ALA A 477 -26.60 20.29 -9.12
N VAL A 478 -26.98 19.54 -10.15
CA VAL A 478 -26.05 18.78 -11.00
C VAL A 478 -25.11 19.74 -11.73
N ALA A 479 -25.65 20.79 -12.38
CA ALA A 479 -24.84 21.80 -13.05
C ALA A 479 -23.85 22.48 -12.08
N ALA A 480 -24.30 22.90 -10.88
CA ALA A 480 -23.42 23.50 -9.87
C ALA A 480 -22.30 22.54 -9.41
N THR A 481 -22.59 21.25 -9.32
CA THR A 481 -21.60 20.22 -8.98
C THR A 481 -20.56 20.05 -10.08
N ILE A 482 -20.98 20.05 -11.35
CA ILE A 482 -20.08 20.00 -12.52
C ILE A 482 -19.21 21.25 -12.58
N GLN A 483 -19.77 22.44 -12.38
CA GLN A 483 -19.01 23.70 -12.30
C GLN A 483 -17.94 23.64 -11.20
N HIS A 484 -18.30 23.12 -10.02
CA HIS A 484 -17.33 22.93 -8.94
C HIS A 484 -16.22 21.93 -9.32
N SER A 485 -16.58 20.85 -10.01
CA SER A 485 -15.63 19.86 -10.53
C SER A 485 -14.61 20.48 -11.50
N MET A 486 -15.07 21.34 -12.42
CA MET A 486 -14.21 22.13 -13.32
C MET A 486 -13.28 23.06 -12.55
N ARG A 487 -13.81 23.73 -11.52
CA ARG A 487 -13.04 24.64 -10.66
C ARG A 487 -11.91 23.90 -9.93
N VAL A 488 -12.17 22.69 -9.43
CA VAL A 488 -11.16 21.87 -8.74
C VAL A 488 -10.03 21.45 -9.69
N GLU A 489 -10.32 21.15 -10.96
CA GLU A 489 -9.30 20.86 -11.98
C GLU A 489 -8.59 22.13 -12.50
N ALA A 490 -9.11 23.32 -12.17
CA ALA A 490 -8.66 24.60 -12.70
C ALA A 490 -8.59 24.64 -14.24
N ASP A 491 -9.50 23.94 -14.91
CA ASP A 491 -9.55 23.80 -16.37
C ASP A 491 -11.01 23.62 -16.82
N ALA A 492 -11.51 24.55 -17.63
CA ALA A 492 -12.90 24.50 -18.08
C ALA A 492 -13.19 23.38 -19.10
N LEU A 493 -12.15 22.73 -19.62
CA LEU A 493 -12.26 21.59 -20.52
C LEU A 493 -12.16 20.26 -19.77
N LYS A 494 -12.07 20.26 -18.43
CA LYS A 494 -11.94 19.03 -17.64
C LYS A 494 -12.92 18.97 -16.48
N LEU A 495 -13.29 17.75 -16.13
CA LEU A 495 -14.09 17.39 -14.96
C LEU A 495 -13.25 16.54 -14.02
N SER A 496 -13.28 16.82 -12.73
CA SER A 496 -12.57 16.03 -11.74
C SER A 496 -13.13 14.61 -11.65
N THR A 497 -12.25 13.62 -11.65
CA THR A 497 -12.58 12.21 -11.38
C THR A 497 -12.37 11.85 -9.90
N HIS A 498 -12.08 12.82 -9.04
CA HIS A 498 -11.91 12.60 -7.61
C HIS A 498 -13.26 12.40 -6.90
N MET A 499 -13.81 11.21 -7.08
CA MET A 499 -15.16 10.81 -6.68
C MET A 499 -15.47 11.04 -5.20
N ARG A 500 -14.47 10.91 -4.32
CA ARG A 500 -14.66 11.16 -2.89
C ARG A 500 -15.08 12.61 -2.61
N SER A 501 -14.36 13.59 -3.18
CA SER A 501 -14.68 15.02 -2.95
C SER A 501 -16.06 15.38 -3.44
N ILE A 502 -16.45 14.85 -4.62
CA ILE A 502 -17.80 15.04 -5.16
C ILE A 502 -18.84 14.41 -4.24
N ALA A 503 -18.61 13.17 -3.81
CA ALA A 503 -19.54 12.47 -2.92
C ALA A 503 -19.68 13.14 -1.54
N ASP A 504 -18.67 13.85 -1.06
CA ASP A 504 -18.70 14.63 0.17
C ASP A 504 -19.49 15.94 -0.03
N LEU A 505 -19.26 16.65 -1.15
CA LEU A 505 -20.04 17.82 -1.53
C LEU A 505 -21.54 17.50 -1.67
N LEU A 506 -21.88 16.37 -2.31
CA LEU A 506 -23.27 15.92 -2.43
C LEU A 506 -23.91 15.67 -1.06
N ALA A 507 -23.17 15.07 -0.12
CA ALA A 507 -23.68 14.82 1.23
C ALA A 507 -23.93 16.13 2.00
N GLU A 508 -23.03 17.11 1.88
CA GLU A 508 -23.21 18.43 2.50
C GLU A 508 -24.36 19.22 1.86
N ALA A 509 -24.51 19.20 0.53
CA ALA A 509 -25.62 19.85 -0.15
C ALA A 509 -26.97 19.24 0.27
N HIS A 510 -27.04 17.91 0.40
CA HIS A 510 -28.20 17.22 0.95
C HIS A 510 -28.52 17.68 2.38
N TYR A 511 -27.51 17.80 3.24
CA TYR A 511 -27.69 18.29 4.61
C TYR A 511 -28.29 19.70 4.64
N TRP A 512 -27.77 20.63 3.84
CA TRP A 512 -28.25 22.01 3.79
C TRP A 512 -29.68 22.12 3.22
N ALA A 513 -30.00 21.34 2.18
CA ALA A 513 -31.37 21.25 1.68
C ALA A 513 -32.34 20.77 2.78
N GLY A 514 -31.92 19.79 3.59
CA GLY A 514 -32.70 19.30 4.72
C GLY A 514 -32.91 20.35 5.82
N GLN A 515 -31.87 21.14 6.14
CA GLN A 515 -31.98 22.26 7.07
C GLN A 515 -32.93 23.35 6.56
N ALA A 516 -32.99 23.56 5.26
CA ALA A 516 -33.95 24.46 4.62
C ALA A 516 -35.37 23.87 4.48
N GLY A 517 -35.62 22.64 4.96
CA GLY A 517 -36.91 21.97 4.87
C GLY A 517 -37.29 21.53 3.44
N ARG A 518 -36.32 21.42 2.54
CA ARG A 518 -36.52 20.99 1.15
C ARG A 518 -36.49 19.46 1.05
N VAL A 519 -37.20 18.93 0.05
CA VAL A 519 -37.22 17.50 -0.32
C VAL A 519 -36.41 17.20 -1.59
N LEU A 520 -35.88 18.25 -2.22
CA LEU A 520 -35.13 18.24 -3.47
C LEU A 520 -33.93 19.17 -3.28
N VAL A 521 -32.74 18.71 -3.64
CA VAL A 521 -31.52 19.50 -3.56
C VAL A 521 -31.39 20.37 -4.82
N THR A 522 -31.12 21.65 -4.63
CA THR A 522 -31.00 22.66 -5.69
C THR A 522 -29.56 23.16 -5.82
N GLY A 523 -29.27 23.91 -6.89
CA GLY A 523 -27.96 24.56 -7.09
C GLY A 523 -27.63 25.61 -6.03
N GLU A 524 -28.63 26.17 -5.33
CA GLU A 524 -28.41 27.04 -4.17
C GLU A 524 -27.77 26.25 -3.01
N ASP A 525 -28.28 25.05 -2.73
CA ASP A 525 -27.80 24.19 -1.64
C ASP A 525 -26.35 23.74 -1.88
N VAL A 526 -26.00 23.41 -3.14
CA VAL A 526 -24.63 23.06 -3.53
C VAL A 526 -23.68 24.25 -3.37
N ARG A 527 -24.07 25.44 -3.84
CA ARG A 527 -23.25 26.65 -3.67
C ARG A 527 -23.07 27.03 -2.20
N HIS A 528 -24.11 26.84 -1.39
CA HIS A 528 -24.04 27.07 0.06
C HIS A 528 -23.12 26.05 0.76
N ALA A 529 -23.16 24.78 0.33
CA ALA A 529 -22.20 23.78 0.82
C ALA A 529 -20.76 24.21 0.52
N ILE A 530 -20.47 24.65 -0.71
CA ILE A 530 -19.13 25.13 -1.10
C ILE A 530 -18.72 26.38 -0.29
N SER A 531 -19.62 27.35 -0.12
CA SER A 531 -19.29 28.58 0.63
C SER A 531 -18.99 28.28 2.09
N THR A 532 -19.79 27.42 2.73
CA THR A 532 -19.57 27.04 4.13
C THR A 532 -18.32 26.15 4.31
N GLN A 533 -17.94 25.33 3.33
CA GLN A 533 -16.66 24.63 3.32
C GLN A 533 -15.48 25.61 3.32
N ILE A 534 -15.56 26.66 2.49
CA ILE A 534 -14.55 27.72 2.43
C ILE A 534 -14.51 28.46 3.77
N GLU A 535 -15.64 28.96 4.29
CA GLU A 535 -15.72 29.71 5.55
C GLU A 535 -15.04 28.98 6.73
N ARG A 536 -15.15 27.65 6.80
CA ARG A 536 -14.50 26.83 7.84
C ARG A 536 -12.97 26.87 7.77
N LEU A 537 -12.40 27.13 6.59
CA LEU A 537 -10.96 27.14 6.33
C LEU A 537 -10.39 28.56 6.17
N ASP A 538 -11.25 29.57 6.04
CA ASP A 538 -10.90 30.87 5.49
C ASP A 538 -10.24 31.87 6.45
N ARG A 539 -10.09 31.50 7.72
CA ARG A 539 -9.56 32.38 8.78
C ARG A 539 -8.26 33.09 8.38
N VAL A 540 -7.38 32.44 7.62
CA VAL A 540 -6.10 33.02 7.19
C VAL A 540 -6.30 34.10 6.12
N ARG A 541 -7.20 33.87 5.15
CA ARG A 541 -7.56 34.87 4.13
C ARG A 541 -8.18 36.09 4.78
N ASP A 542 -9.16 35.89 5.66
CA ASP A 542 -9.86 36.97 6.36
C ASP A 542 -8.88 37.89 7.08
N ARG A 543 -7.93 37.30 7.83
CA ARG A 543 -6.89 38.08 8.52
C ARG A 543 -5.95 38.79 7.56
N SER A 544 -5.57 38.15 6.46
CA SER A 544 -4.73 38.78 5.44
C SER A 544 -5.42 40.00 4.83
N TYR A 545 -6.69 39.85 4.43
CA TYR A 545 -7.47 40.90 3.81
C TYR A 545 -7.84 42.02 4.80
N GLU A 546 -8.10 41.69 6.07
CA GLU A 546 -8.30 42.67 7.15
C GLU A 546 -7.09 43.60 7.30
N HIS A 547 -5.86 43.07 7.24
CA HIS A 547 -4.65 43.90 7.32
C HIS A 547 -4.48 44.83 6.10
N ILE A 548 -4.86 44.38 4.90
CA ILE A 548 -4.85 45.20 3.69
C ILE A 548 -5.92 46.31 3.79
N GLN A 549 -7.11 45.99 4.26
CA GLN A 549 -8.20 46.95 4.42
C GLN A 549 -7.88 48.04 5.45
N ARG A 550 -7.19 47.68 6.53
CA ARG A 550 -6.73 48.63 7.56
C ARG A 550 -5.50 49.44 7.15
N GLY A 551 -4.91 49.16 5.99
CA GLY A 551 -3.69 49.81 5.53
C GLY A 551 -2.43 49.39 6.30
N ALA A 552 -2.49 48.30 7.08
CA ALA A 552 -1.30 47.72 7.70
C ALA A 552 -0.42 47.02 6.65
N VAL A 553 -1.03 46.43 5.63
CA VAL A 553 -0.38 45.99 4.40
C VAL A 553 -0.75 46.95 3.28
N LEU A 554 0.26 47.52 2.64
CA LEU A 554 0.12 48.58 1.66
C LEU A 554 -0.15 47.99 0.29
N ILE A 555 -1.43 47.94 -0.10
CA ILE A 555 -1.87 47.61 -1.47
C ILE A 555 -2.73 48.76 -1.96
N ASP A 556 -2.35 49.40 -3.04
CA ASP A 556 -3.10 50.50 -3.64
C ASP A 556 -4.09 49.93 -4.66
N THR A 557 -5.33 50.43 -4.66
CA THR A 557 -6.39 50.03 -5.61
C THR A 557 -6.87 51.19 -6.49
N GLN A 558 -6.23 52.36 -6.36
CA GLN A 558 -6.54 53.62 -7.04
C GLN A 558 -5.26 54.46 -7.16
N GLY A 559 -5.27 55.46 -8.05
CA GLY A 559 -4.12 56.32 -8.31
C GLY A 559 -3.11 55.69 -9.27
N ALA A 560 -1.94 56.34 -9.43
CA ALA A 560 -0.89 55.87 -10.32
C ALA A 560 0.50 56.21 -9.76
N VAL A 561 1.45 55.28 -9.85
CA VAL A 561 2.79 55.38 -9.23
C VAL A 561 3.86 54.86 -10.19
N VAL A 562 5.01 55.55 -10.25
CA VAL A 562 6.16 55.12 -11.07
C VAL A 562 6.87 53.95 -10.38
N GLY A 563 7.15 52.89 -11.13
CA GLY A 563 7.92 51.75 -10.64
C GLY A 563 7.19 50.91 -9.60
N GLN A 564 5.87 51.01 -9.48
CA GLN A 564 5.07 50.21 -8.54
C GLN A 564 3.93 49.51 -9.28
N VAL A 565 3.71 48.22 -8.96
CA VAL A 565 2.61 47.43 -9.52
C VAL A 565 2.07 46.45 -8.48
N ASN A 566 0.79 46.11 -8.60
CA ASN A 566 0.20 45.03 -7.82
C ASN A 566 0.42 43.69 -8.54
N GLY A 567 1.33 42.87 -8.03
CA GLY A 567 1.44 41.45 -8.39
C GLY A 567 0.40 40.60 -7.66
N LEU A 568 0.21 39.36 -8.12
CA LEU A 568 -0.70 38.39 -7.49
C LEU A 568 0.01 37.06 -7.23
N SER A 569 -0.06 36.59 -5.99
CA SER A 569 0.38 35.26 -5.56
C SER A 569 -0.81 34.41 -5.12
N VAL A 570 -0.58 33.12 -4.91
CA VAL A 570 -1.55 32.20 -4.32
C VAL A 570 -0.96 31.67 -3.03
N LEU A 571 -1.77 31.68 -1.97
CA LEU A 571 -1.44 31.04 -0.71
C LEU A 571 -2.36 29.83 -0.54
N GLN A 572 -1.77 28.68 -0.23
CA GLN A 572 -2.48 27.43 0.00
C GLN A 572 -2.38 27.02 1.48
N VAL A 573 -3.53 26.81 2.12
CA VAL A 573 -3.67 26.32 3.50
C VAL A 573 -4.47 25.02 3.44
N GLY A 574 -3.77 23.88 3.50
CA GLY A 574 -4.40 22.57 3.32
C GLY A 574 -5.03 22.45 1.92
N ASN A 575 -6.35 22.23 1.89
CA ASN A 575 -7.13 22.09 0.64
C ASN A 575 -7.77 23.41 0.17
N PHE A 576 -7.51 24.52 0.86
CA PHE A 576 -8.05 25.82 0.51
C PHE A 576 -6.94 26.74 0.00
N SER A 577 -7.20 27.40 -1.13
CA SER A 577 -6.28 28.33 -1.78
C SER A 577 -6.97 29.66 -2.02
N PHE A 578 -6.24 30.75 -1.86
CA PHE A 578 -6.74 32.10 -2.14
C PHE A 578 -5.64 33.00 -2.72
N GLY A 579 -6.05 33.99 -3.51
CA GLY A 579 -5.14 34.96 -4.10
C GLY A 579 -4.73 36.03 -3.11
N GLN A 580 -3.47 36.44 -3.15
CA GLN A 580 -2.95 37.53 -2.34
C GLN A 580 -2.30 38.59 -3.23
N PRO A 581 -2.82 39.83 -3.23
CA PRO A 581 -2.12 40.95 -3.85
C PRO A 581 -0.82 41.26 -3.12
N ALA A 582 0.23 41.49 -3.88
CA ALA A 582 1.54 41.91 -3.38
C ALA A 582 1.96 43.19 -4.10
N ARG A 583 2.47 44.16 -3.36
CA ARG A 583 3.06 45.37 -3.94
C ARG A 583 4.48 45.04 -4.38
N ILE A 584 4.76 45.20 -5.65
CA ILE A 584 6.09 45.03 -6.22
C ILE A 584 6.61 46.41 -6.62
N THR A 585 7.82 46.75 -6.20
CA THR A 585 8.47 48.00 -6.55
C THR A 585 9.78 47.76 -7.31
N ALA A 586 10.09 48.70 -8.20
CA ALA A 586 11.31 48.72 -8.99
C ALA A 586 11.94 50.12 -8.96
N THR A 587 13.20 50.20 -8.56
CA THR A 587 13.97 51.45 -8.64
C THR A 587 15.11 51.30 -9.63
N THR A 588 15.41 52.35 -10.39
CA THR A 588 16.45 52.36 -11.42
C THR A 588 17.35 53.57 -11.26
N ARG A 589 18.65 53.34 -11.39
CA ARG A 589 19.70 54.37 -11.25
C ARG A 589 20.87 54.09 -12.19
N LEU A 590 21.76 55.07 -12.34
CA LEU A 590 23.02 54.92 -13.05
C LEU A 590 23.83 53.76 -12.43
N GLY A 591 24.37 52.88 -13.26
CA GLY A 591 25.05 51.68 -12.76
C GLY A 591 25.83 50.86 -13.78
N ASP A 592 26.17 49.65 -13.37
CA ASP A 592 27.08 48.73 -14.05
C ASP A 592 26.41 47.63 -14.89
N GLY A 593 25.08 47.64 -15.00
CA GLY A 593 24.29 46.68 -15.79
C GLY A 593 23.66 45.56 -14.96
N ARG A 594 23.47 45.76 -13.65
CA ARG A 594 22.92 44.76 -12.74
C ARG A 594 21.43 44.99 -12.43
N VAL A 595 20.67 43.91 -12.36
CA VAL A 595 19.35 43.86 -11.73
C VAL A 595 19.51 43.11 -10.41
N ILE A 596 19.20 43.80 -9.31
CA ILE A 596 19.26 43.28 -7.95
C ILE A 596 17.84 42.84 -7.58
N ASP A 597 17.70 41.59 -7.20
CA ASP A 597 16.48 41.03 -6.63
C ASP A 597 16.71 40.93 -5.12
N ILE A 598 15.99 41.74 -4.35
CA ILE A 598 16.20 41.86 -2.91
C ILE A 598 15.82 40.55 -2.21
N GLU A 599 14.79 39.85 -2.67
CA GLU A 599 14.36 38.56 -2.15
C GLU A 599 15.46 37.51 -2.33
N ARG A 600 16.15 37.48 -3.48
CA ARG A 600 17.30 36.59 -3.69
C ARG A 600 18.49 36.96 -2.80
N GLU A 601 18.86 38.23 -2.73
CA GLU A 601 20.01 38.68 -1.93
C GLU A 601 19.78 38.49 -0.41
N THR A 602 18.53 38.33 0.01
CA THR A 602 18.13 38.06 1.40
C THR A 602 17.74 36.60 1.65
N GLU A 603 17.97 35.71 0.68
CA GLU A 603 17.64 34.27 0.76
C GLU A 603 16.14 33.98 1.00
N MET A 604 15.27 34.93 0.68
CA MET A 604 13.81 34.77 0.69
C MET A 604 13.25 34.32 -0.67
N GLY A 605 14.02 34.50 -1.75
CA GLY A 605 13.65 34.06 -3.11
C GLY A 605 14.11 32.63 -3.40
N GLY A 606 13.19 31.80 -3.90
CA GLY A 606 13.48 30.43 -4.32
C GLY A 606 14.10 30.31 -5.73
N PRO A 607 14.52 29.10 -6.17
CA PRO A 607 15.23 28.93 -7.43
C PRO A 607 14.43 29.27 -8.70
N ILE A 608 13.11 29.02 -8.72
CA ILE A 608 12.28 29.32 -9.91
C ILE A 608 12.07 30.83 -9.99
N HIS A 609 11.85 31.48 -8.85
CA HIS A 609 11.79 32.93 -8.76
C HIS A 609 13.08 33.60 -9.26
N SER A 610 14.24 33.17 -8.74
CA SER A 610 15.55 33.67 -9.15
C SER A 610 15.80 33.53 -10.65
N LYS A 611 15.36 32.41 -11.25
CA LYS A 611 15.39 32.20 -12.71
C LYS A 611 14.55 33.24 -13.46
N GLY A 612 13.36 33.57 -12.92
CA GLY A 612 12.49 34.63 -13.45
C GLY A 612 13.22 35.97 -13.56
N VAL A 613 13.88 36.41 -12.50
CA VAL A 613 14.63 37.69 -12.51
C VAL A 613 15.80 37.68 -13.50
N PHE A 614 16.49 36.55 -13.65
CA PHE A 614 17.52 36.43 -14.69
C PHE A 614 16.94 36.53 -16.11
N ILE A 615 15.72 36.05 -16.33
CA ILE A 615 15.00 36.24 -17.60
C ILE A 615 14.73 37.74 -17.82
N LEU A 616 14.35 38.49 -16.78
CA LEU A 616 14.16 39.95 -16.90
C LEU A 616 15.44 40.67 -17.29
N SER A 617 16.56 40.30 -16.65
CA SER A 617 17.89 40.84 -16.96
C SER A 617 18.26 40.57 -18.43
N SER A 618 18.01 39.34 -18.89
CA SER A 618 18.27 38.91 -20.26
C SER A 618 17.38 39.65 -21.26
N PHE A 619 16.11 39.86 -20.94
CA PHE A 619 15.18 40.64 -21.75
C PHE A 619 15.64 42.10 -21.91
N LEU A 620 16.02 42.78 -20.83
CA LEU A 620 16.53 44.16 -20.89
C LEU A 620 17.81 44.25 -21.75
N GLY A 621 18.72 43.29 -21.56
CA GLY A 621 19.94 43.15 -22.36
C GLY A 621 19.64 42.97 -23.85
N ALA A 622 18.75 42.03 -24.17
CA ALA A 622 18.39 41.73 -25.56
C ALA A 622 17.67 42.91 -26.23
N ARG A 623 16.76 43.58 -25.52
CA ARG A 623 15.89 44.62 -26.08
C ARG A 623 16.54 46.00 -26.18
N TYR A 624 17.39 46.38 -25.22
CA TYR A 624 17.98 47.72 -25.16
C TYR A 624 19.52 47.75 -25.18
N GLY A 625 20.19 46.61 -25.00
CA GLY A 625 21.65 46.52 -24.87
C GLY A 625 22.43 46.27 -26.16
N GLN A 626 21.76 46.19 -27.33
CA GLN A 626 22.43 45.86 -28.60
C GLN A 626 23.30 46.99 -29.16
N THR A 627 22.89 48.25 -28.96
CA THR A 627 23.55 49.42 -29.57
C THR A 627 24.33 50.26 -28.57
N GLN A 628 24.19 49.99 -27.26
CA GLN A 628 24.88 50.72 -26.19
C GLN A 628 24.99 49.86 -24.91
N PRO A 629 26.00 50.10 -24.06
CA PRO A 629 26.12 49.42 -22.78
C PRO A 629 24.90 49.69 -21.88
N LEU A 630 24.43 48.66 -21.19
CA LEU A 630 23.36 48.77 -20.19
C LEU A 630 23.91 49.47 -18.92
N ALA A 631 23.97 50.80 -18.92
CA ALA A 631 24.53 51.58 -17.80
C ALA A 631 23.53 51.77 -16.65
N LEU A 632 22.87 50.68 -16.20
CA LEU A 632 21.82 50.74 -15.19
C LEU A 632 22.12 49.83 -14.00
N THR A 633 21.73 50.26 -12.80
CA THR A 633 21.48 49.35 -11.68
C THR A 633 20.01 49.45 -11.31
N ALA A 634 19.31 48.33 -11.30
CA ALA A 634 17.93 48.24 -10.87
C ALA A 634 17.83 47.44 -9.58
N SER A 635 16.85 47.75 -8.73
CA SER A 635 16.44 46.88 -7.64
C SER A 635 14.96 46.56 -7.72
N LEU A 636 14.61 45.32 -7.46
CA LEU A 636 13.25 44.79 -7.35
C LEU A 636 13.01 44.32 -5.91
N THR A 637 11.80 44.55 -5.41
CA THR A 637 11.35 43.99 -4.14
C THR A 637 9.84 43.77 -4.11
N PHE A 638 9.42 42.73 -3.39
CA PHE A 638 8.09 42.53 -2.88
C PHE A 638 7.96 43.23 -1.52
N GLU A 639 7.24 44.35 -1.51
CA GLU A 639 7.06 45.16 -0.32
C GLU A 639 6.25 44.39 0.73
N GLN A 640 6.72 44.45 1.98
CA GLN A 640 6.10 43.78 3.14
C GLN A 640 5.91 42.27 2.96
N SER A 641 6.75 41.62 2.14
CA SER A 641 6.87 40.17 2.08
C SER A 641 7.88 39.68 3.12
N TYR A 642 7.39 38.94 4.12
CA TYR A 642 8.22 38.35 5.18
C TYR A 642 8.29 36.81 5.11
N GLY A 643 7.60 36.22 4.12
CA GLY A 643 7.70 34.80 3.80
C GLY A 643 8.56 34.59 2.55
N GLY A 644 8.85 33.33 2.24
CA GLY A 644 9.55 32.99 1.00
C GLY A 644 8.71 33.30 -0.25
N VAL A 645 9.37 33.74 -1.32
CA VAL A 645 8.78 33.99 -2.64
C VAL A 645 9.29 32.92 -3.60
N GLU A 646 8.38 32.20 -4.26
CA GLU A 646 8.71 31.11 -5.19
C GLU A 646 7.80 31.13 -6.42
N GLY A 647 8.32 30.63 -7.54
CA GLY A 647 7.65 30.61 -8.84
C GLY A 647 7.95 31.85 -9.68
N ASP A 648 7.53 31.81 -10.94
CA ASP A 648 7.83 32.83 -11.97
C ASP A 648 6.61 33.69 -12.34
N SER A 649 5.46 33.49 -11.68
CA SER A 649 4.19 34.12 -12.04
C SER A 649 4.09 35.63 -11.76
N ALA A 650 5.10 36.22 -11.14
CA ALA A 650 5.22 37.65 -10.90
C ALA A 650 6.16 38.36 -11.91
N SER A 651 6.86 37.61 -12.76
CA SER A 651 7.90 38.17 -13.64
C SER A 651 7.37 39.18 -14.65
N LEU A 652 6.13 39.04 -15.14
CA LEU A 652 5.48 40.08 -15.94
C LEU A 652 5.30 41.39 -15.15
N ALA A 653 4.90 41.30 -13.88
CA ALA A 653 4.70 42.46 -13.02
C ALA A 653 6.00 43.18 -12.72
N GLU A 654 7.03 42.44 -12.32
CA GLU A 654 8.38 42.96 -12.09
C GLU A 654 8.93 43.66 -13.32
N LEU A 655 8.74 43.06 -14.51
CA LEU A 655 9.19 43.66 -15.76
C LEU A 655 8.45 44.97 -16.05
N CYS A 656 7.13 45.01 -15.87
CA CYS A 656 6.37 46.25 -16.03
C CYS A 656 6.79 47.33 -15.02
N ALA A 657 7.09 46.96 -13.76
CA ALA A 657 7.63 47.89 -12.77
C ALA A 657 9.00 48.44 -13.20
N LEU A 658 9.89 47.60 -13.71
CA LEU A 658 11.19 48.03 -14.26
C LEU A 658 11.03 48.99 -15.43
N LEU A 659 10.15 48.67 -16.39
CA LEU A 659 9.88 49.52 -17.55
C LEU A 659 9.26 50.86 -17.14
N SER A 660 8.36 50.85 -16.16
CA SER A 660 7.78 52.08 -15.58
C SER A 660 8.87 52.93 -14.90
N SER A 661 9.74 52.32 -14.11
CA SER A 661 10.86 52.99 -13.44
C SER A 661 11.85 53.60 -14.45
N LEU A 662 12.19 52.88 -15.52
CA LEU A 662 13.08 53.38 -16.58
C LEU A 662 12.44 54.49 -17.43
N SER A 663 11.17 54.36 -17.78
CA SER A 663 10.45 55.33 -18.61
C SER A 663 9.93 56.55 -17.85
N GLN A 664 9.92 56.49 -16.51
CA GLN A 664 9.30 57.49 -15.63
C GLN A 664 7.80 57.71 -15.92
N VAL A 665 7.12 56.66 -16.38
CA VAL A 665 5.68 56.68 -16.65
C VAL A 665 4.95 55.92 -15.53
N PRO A 666 3.98 56.52 -14.84
CA PRO A 666 3.30 55.86 -13.72
C PRO A 666 2.36 54.75 -14.18
N ILE A 667 2.31 53.66 -13.42
CA ILE A 667 1.37 52.55 -13.58
C ILE A 667 0.12 52.83 -12.75
N LYS A 668 -1.07 52.65 -13.32
CA LYS A 668 -2.35 52.74 -12.61
C LYS A 668 -2.49 51.60 -11.59
N GLN A 669 -2.77 51.94 -10.34
CA GLN A 669 -2.88 50.99 -9.24
C GLN A 669 -4.29 50.39 -9.10
N CYS A 670 -5.25 50.80 -9.93
CA CYS A 670 -6.53 50.08 -10.06
C CYS A 670 -6.36 48.71 -10.73
N TYR A 671 -5.19 48.42 -11.31
CA TYR A 671 -4.88 47.12 -11.88
C TYR A 671 -4.00 46.29 -10.95
N ALA A 672 -4.24 44.98 -10.99
CA ALA A 672 -3.26 43.98 -10.61
C ALA A 672 -2.90 43.11 -11.80
N MET A 673 -1.83 42.35 -11.69
CA MET A 673 -1.40 41.47 -12.78
C MET A 673 -0.68 40.23 -12.30
N THR A 674 -0.75 39.20 -13.14
CA THR A 674 0.02 37.98 -13.00
C THR A 674 0.39 37.44 -14.37
N GLY A 675 1.48 36.70 -14.44
CA GLY A 675 1.97 36.10 -15.67
C GLY A 675 3.46 35.83 -15.57
N SER A 676 3.87 34.69 -16.10
CA SER A 676 5.29 34.44 -16.36
C SER A 676 5.67 35.11 -17.69
N VAL A 677 6.94 35.51 -17.86
CA VAL A 677 7.44 36.10 -19.11
C VAL A 677 8.74 35.40 -19.51
N ASN A 678 8.88 35.12 -20.81
CA ASN A 678 10.13 34.59 -21.35
C ASN A 678 11.10 35.71 -21.80
N GLN A 679 12.32 35.35 -22.23
CA GLN A 679 13.35 36.32 -22.64
C GLN A 679 12.95 37.21 -23.83
N LEU A 680 11.93 36.82 -24.61
CA LEU A 680 11.42 37.59 -25.74
C LEU A 680 10.24 38.51 -25.36
N GLY A 681 9.83 38.53 -24.09
CA GLY A 681 8.70 39.33 -23.63
C GLY A 681 7.34 38.69 -23.88
N ARG A 682 7.26 37.40 -24.24
CA ARG A 682 5.99 36.67 -24.39
C ARG A 682 5.49 36.20 -23.03
N VAL A 683 4.21 36.40 -22.79
CA VAL A 683 3.54 36.04 -21.54
C VAL A 683 3.18 34.55 -21.56
N GLN A 684 3.38 33.87 -20.43
CA GLN A 684 3.24 32.43 -20.26
C GLN A 684 2.25 32.10 -19.15
N VAL A 685 1.67 30.90 -19.22
CA VAL A 685 0.67 30.41 -18.28
C VAL A 685 1.19 30.34 -16.85
N ILE A 686 0.28 30.54 -15.91
CA ILE A 686 0.52 30.46 -14.47
C ILE A 686 -0.53 29.56 -13.81
N GLY A 687 -0.24 29.12 -12.58
CA GLY A 687 -1.21 28.40 -11.74
C GLY A 687 -2.10 29.33 -10.92
N GLY A 688 -3.30 28.86 -10.59
CA GLY A 688 -4.25 29.52 -9.67
C GLY A 688 -4.76 30.88 -10.14
N VAL A 689 -5.03 31.03 -11.44
CA VAL A 689 -5.45 32.31 -12.03
C VAL A 689 -6.78 32.80 -11.45
N SER A 690 -7.72 31.90 -11.20
CA SER A 690 -9.04 32.23 -10.65
C SER A 690 -8.92 32.78 -9.24
N GLU A 691 -8.13 32.11 -8.38
CA GLU A 691 -7.86 32.55 -7.00
C GLU A 691 -7.20 33.93 -6.97
N LYS A 692 -6.22 34.16 -7.85
CA LYS A 692 -5.52 35.45 -7.98
C LYS A 692 -6.46 36.58 -8.37
N VAL A 693 -7.30 36.37 -9.37
CA VAL A 693 -8.28 37.37 -9.83
C VAL A 693 -9.29 37.67 -8.73
N GLU A 694 -9.84 36.63 -8.11
CA GLU A 694 -10.81 36.75 -7.01
C GLU A 694 -10.21 37.47 -5.79
N GLY A 695 -8.95 37.21 -5.46
CA GLY A 695 -8.30 37.86 -4.32
C GLY A 695 -8.14 39.37 -4.51
N PHE A 696 -7.77 39.84 -5.71
CA PHE A 696 -7.73 41.27 -5.98
C PHE A 696 -9.13 41.89 -6.05
N PHE A 697 -10.09 41.17 -6.64
CA PHE A 697 -11.49 41.57 -6.68
C PHE A 697 -12.05 41.77 -5.27
N ASP A 698 -11.80 40.86 -4.33
CA ASP A 698 -12.30 40.94 -2.95
C ASP A 698 -11.78 42.19 -2.22
N ILE A 699 -10.50 42.53 -2.40
CA ILE A 699 -9.92 43.78 -1.86
C ILE A 699 -10.56 45.02 -2.51
N CYS A 700 -10.75 45.02 -3.83
CA CYS A 700 -11.37 46.14 -4.55
C CYS A 700 -12.84 46.32 -4.15
N LYS A 701 -13.59 45.22 -4.04
CA LYS A 701 -14.99 45.18 -3.63
C LYS A 701 -15.16 45.72 -2.21
N ALA A 702 -14.31 45.29 -1.27
CA ALA A 702 -14.33 45.78 0.11
C ALA A 702 -14.06 47.29 0.23
N ARG A 703 -13.30 47.88 -0.71
CA ARG A 703 -13.03 49.32 -0.78
C ARG A 703 -13.99 50.09 -1.69
N GLY A 704 -14.96 49.42 -2.31
CA GLY A 704 -15.86 49.97 -3.31
C GLY A 704 -15.29 49.90 -4.73
N LEU A 705 -16.04 49.24 -5.62
CA LEU A 705 -15.71 49.16 -7.05
C LEU A 705 -16.00 50.50 -7.74
N SER A 706 -14.99 51.06 -8.42
CA SER A 706 -15.12 52.28 -9.23
C SER A 706 -15.49 51.99 -10.69
N GLY A 707 -15.38 50.73 -11.13
CA GLY A 707 -15.54 50.34 -12.54
C GLY A 707 -14.27 50.40 -13.37
N GLU A 708 -13.18 50.90 -12.80
CA GLU A 708 -11.86 50.90 -13.43
C GLU A 708 -11.00 49.70 -13.01
N GLN A 709 -11.29 49.08 -11.85
CA GLN A 709 -10.43 48.03 -11.34
C GLN A 709 -10.45 46.77 -12.22
N GLY A 710 -9.31 46.10 -12.30
CA GLY A 710 -9.21 44.88 -13.07
C GLY A 710 -7.89 44.13 -12.93
N VAL A 711 -7.80 43.00 -13.62
CA VAL A 711 -6.62 42.13 -13.57
C VAL A 711 -6.13 41.80 -14.97
N LEU A 712 -4.81 41.89 -15.17
CA LEU A 712 -4.14 41.42 -16.38
C LEU A 712 -3.64 40.00 -16.15
N ILE A 713 -3.98 39.09 -17.08
CA ILE A 713 -3.63 37.66 -17.02
C ILE A 713 -3.03 37.20 -18.36
N PRO A 714 -2.30 36.07 -18.39
CA PRO A 714 -1.89 35.44 -19.64
C PRO A 714 -3.11 35.06 -20.49
N ALA A 715 -3.10 35.38 -21.78
CA ALA A 715 -4.18 35.00 -22.69
C ALA A 715 -4.39 33.48 -22.76
N ALA A 716 -3.31 32.72 -22.62
CA ALA A 716 -3.38 31.25 -22.56
C ALA A 716 -4.06 30.70 -21.29
N ASN A 717 -4.23 31.51 -20.23
CA ASN A 717 -4.94 31.10 -19.01
C ASN A 717 -6.46 31.35 -19.07
N VAL A 718 -7.00 31.92 -20.14
CA VAL A 718 -8.45 32.19 -20.24
C VAL A 718 -9.27 30.92 -20.01
N VAL A 719 -8.82 29.77 -20.52
CA VAL A 719 -9.46 28.46 -20.31
C VAL A 719 -9.47 28.00 -18.84
N ASN A 720 -8.55 28.49 -18.01
CA ASN A 720 -8.43 28.17 -16.59
C ASN A 720 -9.23 29.11 -15.68
N LEU A 721 -9.99 30.06 -16.26
CA LEU A 721 -10.63 31.15 -15.55
C LEU A 721 -12.07 30.78 -15.11
N ILE A 722 -12.18 29.81 -14.20
CA ILE A 722 -13.46 29.39 -13.58
C ILE A 722 -13.75 30.25 -12.34
N LEU A 723 -14.35 31.41 -12.56
CA LEU A 723 -14.59 32.42 -11.54
C LEU A 723 -15.88 32.20 -10.74
N ARG A 724 -15.91 32.73 -9.51
CA ARG A 724 -17.14 32.86 -8.73
C ARG A 724 -18.18 33.74 -9.43
N GLN A 725 -19.46 33.45 -9.19
CA GLN A 725 -20.58 34.18 -9.78
C GLN A 725 -20.53 35.69 -9.49
N ASP A 726 -20.11 36.09 -8.28
CA ASP A 726 -20.08 37.50 -7.91
C ASP A 726 -19.04 38.33 -8.67
N VAL A 727 -17.97 37.69 -9.17
CA VAL A 727 -16.99 38.33 -10.07
C VAL A 727 -17.56 38.44 -11.47
N LEU A 728 -18.24 37.40 -11.96
CA LEU A 728 -18.88 37.39 -13.27
C LEU A 728 -19.95 38.49 -13.35
N ASP A 729 -20.79 38.61 -12.33
CA ASP A 729 -21.81 39.67 -12.24
C ASP A 729 -21.19 41.08 -12.25
N ALA A 730 -20.00 41.25 -11.64
CA ALA A 730 -19.29 42.52 -11.65
C ALA A 730 -18.68 42.84 -13.02
N ILE A 731 -18.24 41.83 -13.77
CA ILE A 731 -17.76 41.98 -15.15
C ILE A 731 -18.92 42.36 -16.07
N ASP A 732 -20.06 41.67 -15.96
CA ASP A 732 -21.27 41.95 -16.75
C ASP A 732 -21.81 43.37 -16.49
N ALA A 733 -21.74 43.82 -15.24
CA ALA A 733 -22.11 45.18 -14.85
C ALA A 733 -21.05 46.25 -15.23
N GLY A 734 -19.92 45.87 -15.84
CA GLY A 734 -18.83 46.78 -16.19
C GLY A 734 -18.09 47.37 -14.98
N ARG A 735 -18.23 46.77 -13.80
CA ARG A 735 -17.65 47.23 -12.53
C ARG A 735 -16.26 46.67 -12.23
N PHE A 736 -15.87 45.60 -12.94
CA PHE A 736 -14.57 44.97 -12.83
C PHE A 736 -14.15 44.43 -14.20
N ARG A 737 -12.84 44.40 -14.49
CA ARG A 737 -12.33 44.07 -15.84
C ARG A 737 -11.24 43.02 -15.78
N ILE A 738 -11.17 42.17 -16.79
CA ILE A 738 -10.06 41.23 -16.97
C ILE A 738 -9.46 41.46 -18.35
N TYR A 739 -8.14 41.53 -18.44
CA TYR A 739 -7.41 41.72 -19.68
C TYR A 739 -6.52 40.51 -19.95
N ALA A 740 -6.70 39.88 -21.11
CA ALA A 740 -5.84 38.81 -21.59
C ALA A 740 -4.68 39.42 -22.40
N VAL A 741 -3.43 39.10 -22.01
CA VAL A 741 -2.22 39.60 -22.68
C VAL A 741 -1.33 38.46 -23.14
N GLU A 742 -0.70 38.65 -24.30
CA GLU A 742 0.25 37.72 -24.92
C GLU A 742 1.70 38.23 -24.84
N ALA A 743 1.90 39.54 -24.67
CA ALA A 743 3.21 40.16 -24.60
C ALA A 743 3.27 41.28 -23.55
N VAL A 744 4.48 41.52 -23.02
CA VAL A 744 4.75 42.60 -22.05
C VAL A 744 4.37 43.97 -22.59
N ASP A 745 4.52 44.19 -23.91
CA ASP A 745 4.18 45.46 -24.56
C ASP A 745 2.68 45.77 -24.45
N GLN A 746 1.82 44.77 -24.59
CA GLN A 746 0.36 44.93 -24.39
C GLN A 746 0.05 45.26 -22.93
N ALA A 747 0.71 44.58 -21.99
CA ALA A 747 0.51 44.78 -20.56
C ALA A 747 0.88 46.21 -20.13
N ILE A 748 2.05 46.71 -20.55
CA ILE A 748 2.50 48.05 -20.17
C ILE A 748 1.65 49.15 -20.82
N GLU A 749 1.11 48.93 -22.02
CA GLU A 749 0.15 49.84 -22.66
C GLU A 749 -1.14 49.98 -21.85
N ILE A 750 -1.71 48.88 -21.37
CA ILE A 750 -2.92 48.89 -20.54
C ILE A 750 -2.67 49.58 -19.20
N LEU A 751 -1.55 49.25 -18.55
CA LEU A 751 -1.20 49.76 -17.22
C LEU A 751 -0.93 51.28 -17.20
N THR A 752 -0.39 51.83 -18.29
CA THR A 752 0.05 53.23 -18.35
C THR A 752 -0.82 54.11 -19.24
N GLY A 753 -1.55 53.54 -20.20
CA GLY A 753 -2.25 54.26 -21.26
C GLY A 753 -1.33 54.86 -22.34
N VAL A 754 -0.05 54.51 -22.35
CA VAL A 754 0.96 55.01 -23.30
C VAL A 754 1.40 53.86 -24.20
N SER A 755 1.51 54.08 -25.51
CA SER A 755 1.95 53.04 -26.45
C SER A 755 3.36 52.52 -26.10
N ALA A 756 3.58 51.20 -26.21
CA ALA A 756 4.87 50.57 -25.98
C ALA A 756 5.89 51.00 -27.04
N GLY A 757 5.44 51.11 -28.29
CA GLY A 757 6.24 51.45 -29.47
C GLY A 757 7.09 50.29 -29.98
N GLU A 758 7.18 50.14 -31.29
CA GLU A 758 8.02 49.14 -31.96
C GLU A 758 9.33 49.78 -32.45
N ALA A 759 10.41 49.00 -32.47
CA ALA A 759 11.67 49.47 -33.02
C ALA A 759 11.61 49.52 -34.55
N ASP A 760 12.23 50.54 -35.13
CA ASP A 760 12.51 50.57 -36.57
C ASP A 760 13.69 49.65 -36.95
N ALA A 761 14.07 49.67 -38.23
CA ALA A 761 15.17 48.85 -38.76
C ALA A 761 16.54 49.18 -38.12
N ASP A 762 16.71 50.38 -37.57
CA ASP A 762 17.93 50.83 -36.90
C ASP A 762 17.88 50.58 -35.38
N GLY A 763 16.81 49.95 -34.88
CA GLY A 763 16.62 49.66 -33.47
C GLY A 763 16.17 50.87 -32.64
N ALA A 764 15.69 51.94 -33.27
CA ALA A 764 15.18 53.13 -32.58
C ALA A 764 13.67 53.01 -32.34
N TYR A 765 13.24 53.41 -31.14
CA TYR A 765 11.83 53.40 -30.75
C TYR A 765 11.21 54.80 -30.82
N PRO A 766 9.90 54.95 -31.10
CA PRO A 766 9.22 56.25 -31.09
C PRO A 766 9.42 56.99 -29.75
N PRO A 767 9.91 58.24 -29.72
CA PRO A 767 10.30 58.92 -28.47
C PRO A 767 9.21 59.06 -27.42
N ALA A 768 7.94 59.17 -27.85
CA ALA A 768 6.79 59.29 -26.95
C ALA A 768 6.36 57.94 -26.32
N SER A 769 6.81 56.83 -26.89
CA SER A 769 6.46 55.48 -26.45
C SER A 769 7.21 55.06 -25.18
N ILE A 770 6.74 54.01 -24.49
CA ILE A 770 7.44 53.44 -23.33
C ILE A 770 8.86 53.02 -23.71
N ASN A 771 9.02 52.22 -24.77
CA ASN A 771 10.33 51.72 -25.19
C ASN A 771 11.26 52.86 -25.62
N GLY A 772 10.73 53.93 -26.25
CA GLY A 772 11.51 55.13 -26.60
C GLY A 772 11.99 55.90 -25.38
N LYS A 773 11.14 56.06 -24.36
CA LYS A 773 11.53 56.69 -23.09
C LYS A 773 12.57 55.87 -22.34
N VAL A 774 12.42 54.55 -22.30
CA VAL A 774 13.43 53.64 -21.73
C VAL A 774 14.77 53.77 -22.46
N GLN A 775 14.76 53.69 -23.79
CA GLN A 775 15.97 53.81 -24.61
C GLN A 775 16.69 55.16 -24.37
N THR A 776 15.91 56.25 -24.29
CA THR A 776 16.43 57.60 -24.01
C THR A 776 17.06 57.68 -22.61
N ARG A 777 16.39 57.14 -21.59
CA ARG A 777 16.91 57.12 -20.21
C ARG A 777 18.22 56.36 -20.11
N LEU A 778 18.29 55.18 -20.73
CA LEU A 778 19.49 54.34 -20.74
C LEU A 778 20.66 55.00 -21.49
N ARG A 779 20.37 55.72 -22.58
CA ARG A 779 21.38 56.52 -23.30
C ARG A 779 21.94 57.63 -22.40
N GLY A 780 21.06 58.36 -21.71
CA GLY A 780 21.48 59.39 -20.75
C GLY A 780 22.35 58.82 -19.62
N PHE A 781 22.04 57.63 -19.10
CA PHE A 781 22.92 56.95 -18.14
C PHE A 781 24.27 56.57 -18.74
N ALA A 782 24.30 56.06 -19.98
CA ALA A 782 25.55 55.71 -20.66
C ALA A 782 26.44 56.94 -20.91
N GLU A 783 25.84 58.08 -21.26
CA GLU A 783 26.53 59.38 -21.41
C GLU A 783 27.11 59.87 -20.08
N LEU A 784 26.29 59.93 -19.02
CA LEU A 784 26.75 60.31 -17.68
C LEU A 784 27.91 59.42 -17.20
N ARG A 785 27.84 58.10 -17.42
CA ARG A 785 28.91 57.17 -17.06
C ARG A 785 30.21 57.46 -17.82
N ARG A 786 30.12 57.82 -19.11
CA ARG A 786 31.29 58.21 -19.92
C ARG A 786 31.90 59.50 -19.40
N ASP A 787 31.08 60.46 -19.01
CA ASP A 787 31.56 61.76 -18.51
C ASP A 787 32.25 61.61 -17.15
N PHE A 788 31.68 60.85 -16.20
CA PHE A 788 32.35 60.50 -14.94
C PHE A 788 33.64 59.68 -15.15
N GLY A 789 33.68 58.80 -16.16
CA GLY A 789 34.89 58.06 -16.52
C GLY A 789 35.97 58.91 -17.19
N ARG A 790 35.61 60.05 -17.79
CA ARG A 790 36.55 61.01 -18.40
C ARG A 790 37.17 61.94 -17.36
N SER A 791 36.43 62.37 -16.34
CA SER A 791 36.97 63.22 -15.27
C SER A 791 38.08 62.54 -14.46
N ASP A 792 38.01 61.23 -14.22
CA ASP A 792 39.07 60.45 -13.56
C ASP A 792 40.33 60.26 -14.43
N GLY A 793 40.20 60.42 -15.75
CA GLY A 793 41.30 60.31 -16.72
C GLY A 793 42.11 61.60 -16.88
N GLU A 794 41.52 62.76 -16.63
CA GLU A 794 42.20 64.06 -16.75
C GLU A 794 42.98 64.44 -15.48
N GLU A 795 42.54 64.04 -14.28
CA GLU A 795 43.31 64.28 -13.05
C GLU A 795 44.61 63.44 -12.95
N LYS A 796 44.72 62.32 -13.68
CA LYS A 796 45.96 61.51 -13.71
C LYS A 796 47.05 62.02 -14.66
N ARG A 797 46.84 63.13 -15.38
CA ARG A 797 47.84 63.70 -16.30
C ARG A 797 48.54 64.97 -15.81
N THR A 798 48.20 65.51 -14.64
CA THR A 798 48.93 66.64 -14.03
C THR A 798 49.09 66.45 -12.53
N GLY A 799 50.28 66.01 -12.09
CA GLY A 799 50.66 66.05 -10.67
C GLY A 799 51.32 64.77 -10.16
N GLY A 800 52.57 64.53 -10.55
CA GLY A 800 53.41 63.57 -9.85
C GLY A 800 53.83 64.12 -8.48
N SER A 801 53.13 63.72 -7.41
CA SER A 801 53.72 63.59 -6.07
C SER A 801 52.95 62.53 -5.27
N ARG A 802 53.66 61.51 -4.79
CA ARG A 802 53.13 60.45 -3.93
C ARG A 802 52.67 61.02 -2.59
N PRO A 803 51.45 60.73 -2.11
CA PRO A 803 51.15 60.70 -0.68
C PRO A 803 51.51 59.32 -0.09
N PRO A 804 51.75 59.22 1.24
CA PRO A 804 52.31 58.04 1.89
C PRO A 804 51.27 56.92 2.04
N ALA A 805 51.77 55.69 2.20
CA ALA A 805 50.96 54.49 2.45
C ALA A 805 50.13 54.64 3.74
N VAL A 806 48.82 54.37 3.63
CA VAL A 806 47.92 54.22 4.77
C VAL A 806 48.11 52.81 5.36
N PRO A 807 48.27 52.67 6.69
CA PRO A 807 48.53 51.38 7.32
C PRO A 807 47.29 50.47 7.31
N ALA A 808 47.54 49.16 7.28
CA ALA A 808 46.51 48.12 7.33
C ALA A 808 45.61 48.24 8.59
N PRO A 809 44.31 47.97 8.47
CA PRO A 809 43.42 47.94 9.63
C PRO A 809 43.79 46.79 10.58
N PRO A 810 43.68 46.98 11.91
CA PRO A 810 43.96 45.91 12.87
C PRO A 810 42.89 44.81 12.78
N PRO A 811 43.25 43.56 13.14
CA PRO A 811 42.30 42.44 13.14
C PRO A 811 41.22 42.68 14.20
N VAL A 812 39.95 42.48 13.81
CA VAL A 812 38.82 42.51 14.75
C VAL A 812 38.80 41.20 15.54
N PRO A 813 38.73 41.23 16.88
CA PRO A 813 38.64 40.03 17.71
C PRO A 813 37.24 39.40 17.59
N GLY A 814 37.21 38.07 17.61
CA GLY A 814 36.08 37.27 17.15
C GLY A 814 34.74 37.42 17.87
N SER A 815 33.72 37.00 17.14
CA SER A 815 32.44 36.42 17.58
C SER A 815 31.92 35.59 16.44
#